data_AF-A0A9W8TEH3-F1
#
_entry.id   AF-A0A9W8TEH3-F1
#
_cell.length_a   1.000
_cell.length_b   1.000
_cell.length_c   1.000
_cell.angle_alpha   90.00
_cell.angle_beta   90.00
_cell.angle_gamma   90.00
#
_symmetry.space_group_name_H-M   'P 1'
#
loop_
_entity.id
_entity.type
_entity.pdbx_description
1 polymer ?
#
loop_
_entity_poly.entity_id
_entity_poly.type
_entity_poly.pdbx_seq_one_letter_code
_entity_poly.pdbx_strand_id
1 'polypeptide(L)'
;MWITNELALSPLFRVRTELLPLEERSRISYERTKAVVQLYSLTIDDILQATPRYWELFTDPILGMDNAVGILVNIQYNMTAGTLARYATERPDIAHMLDRVLNYELSGQYLMSEVAHGTNAIQMKTTATLMPDGSFELHTPSPDEAKFMPPTAPCGIPVVSVVFARLIVHNEDWGIKCFVITLSDGVQMNPGVECKVLPQRGGAHPVKHALTYFNHARIPASALLSKFDKAADPRDSYFNDITGVIRGGLCLGMMAVGAMHIVSFIGAEYSRRRHVIDASTRLPRPIISFSTQYIPVLTAVAQTLVFNAYAREAVNLFGIAARNGHIFRQHFISSLLKTGAVRMAQANSLELGERCGTQGIMEINQLSVIHGDLRGGAIADGDILTTSIRFAVEVLIGRMKPPATLYPDNILSRHEQYMIEELRGIIQSGTSHRDPSVEKQILPFCEPLMAAITYRMAYDAAMGDRLDSRIIDMFVASAVKLDPAWYAEKGGIPRMKQAQMQEAAACALLPDLPSFVEQLEAKDYITAPMISNEEWNGVRAGLLLLEERSRISYERIKAVIQLYNLTADDILEASSRYWELLYAPERPDVAKILKRVLSGQYLMTEIGHGTDAIRMGTTAILKPNGSFDLHTPSSSEAKFMLPSAPCGIPVISIVFPRFIVKDEDWGIKCFMVYLSDGVQMFPGLECEVLAQRAHPIKHAALTYFNHARIPASALLSRLDKSDDPRDSYFNDITAIAQTLVFDSYAREAVNLFDIAALNGDVPKQHFVSVVFKTSGGHRQFRLNLENDMKRKASWKPTKYPCFMEISEGPESPTVIFRLPQPSVYIFNSTPGPINIQRVGYTGFAMDVLLGRIKPPATLYPTIERRILPFCQPLIEAISYRMDYDAAMGHQVRSRIIDMFMASIIKLDPAWYAEKGRISRLKQMEMAEAAAHALYPDLPNLLEQLNAQEYVTAPMLSTEEWDGFDSLKTLRHGIDSAGPHWLHKPCFSAENTTKQLFQNLYLFWGLSGIHAASATLKRLLSPPGQPPRRLTHPISVTGYASLFFLTVHYLTHRYYPTLDVLPIDSLGPAELDYEFVKAGLRTWPIRSWLLYGGLVLYPMMHIVDGSALVRAAWVQEGRIFASFLKKQYSRRKRLVLALGGVVLPVLAGVYTLANEPSMTFASMTTRYLSVFQSSFAYRL
;
A
#
# COMPACT_ATOMS: atom_id res chain seq x y z
N MET A 1 -13.97 -26.13 -19.35
CA MET A 1 -14.82 -24.98 -19.75
C MET A 1 -15.86 -24.73 -18.66
N TRP A 2 -15.83 -23.55 -18.05
CA TRP A 2 -16.68 -23.13 -16.93
C TRP A 2 -18.17 -22.95 -17.31
N ILE A 3 -19.08 -23.09 -16.34
CA ILE A 3 -20.53 -22.94 -16.60
C ILE A 3 -20.95 -21.51 -16.95
N THR A 4 -20.10 -20.52 -16.67
CA THR A 4 -20.37 -19.09 -16.87
C THR A 4 -19.93 -18.55 -18.24
N ASN A 5 -19.37 -19.36 -19.14
CA ASN A 5 -18.86 -18.87 -20.44
C ASN A 5 -19.95 -18.13 -21.25
N GLU A 6 -21.16 -18.69 -21.36
CA GLU A 6 -22.28 -18.03 -22.03
C GLU A 6 -22.67 -16.72 -21.34
N LEU A 7 -22.63 -16.68 -20.01
CA LEU A 7 -22.93 -15.48 -19.23
C LEU A 7 -21.86 -14.40 -19.42
N ALA A 8 -20.58 -14.76 -19.47
CA ALA A 8 -19.48 -13.84 -19.75
C ALA A 8 -19.58 -13.22 -21.17
N LEU A 9 -20.15 -13.96 -22.13
CA LEU A 9 -20.44 -13.49 -23.48
C LEU A 9 -21.74 -12.67 -23.59
N SER A 10 -22.58 -12.65 -22.56
CA SER A 10 -23.85 -11.92 -22.57
C SER A 10 -23.66 -10.39 -22.66
N PRO A 11 -24.65 -9.64 -23.19
CA PRO A 11 -24.59 -8.18 -23.24
C PRO A 11 -24.30 -7.52 -21.89
N LEU A 12 -24.79 -8.10 -20.78
CA LEU A 12 -24.59 -7.60 -19.42
C LEU A 12 -23.12 -7.57 -19.00
N PHE A 13 -22.36 -8.59 -19.36
CA PHE A 13 -20.93 -8.70 -19.06
C PHE A 13 -20.07 -7.97 -20.09
N ARG A 14 -20.59 -7.71 -21.30
CA ARG A 14 -19.87 -6.97 -22.34
C ARG A 14 -20.01 -5.44 -22.30
N VAL A 15 -20.80 -4.90 -21.38
CA VAL A 15 -20.91 -3.44 -21.19
C VAL A 15 -19.57 -2.84 -20.77
N ARG A 16 -19.15 -1.77 -21.47
CA ARG A 16 -17.97 -0.93 -21.19
C ARG A 16 -18.23 -0.02 -19.98
N THR A 17 -18.26 -0.60 -18.78
CA THR A 17 -18.62 0.13 -17.55
C THR A 17 -17.70 1.31 -17.23
N GLU A 18 -16.44 1.27 -17.64
CA GLU A 18 -15.47 2.34 -17.47
C GLU A 18 -15.85 3.65 -18.19
N LEU A 19 -16.79 3.60 -19.14
CA LEU A 19 -17.35 4.76 -19.83
C LEU A 19 -18.62 5.31 -19.16
N LEU A 20 -19.09 4.67 -18.08
CA LEU A 20 -20.34 5.02 -17.39
C LEU A 20 -20.08 5.77 -16.07
N PRO A 21 -21.04 6.59 -15.60
CA PRO A 21 -20.98 7.20 -14.27
C PRO A 21 -20.89 6.13 -13.17
N LEU A 22 -20.20 6.46 -12.06
CA LEU A 22 -19.92 5.53 -10.96
C LEU A 22 -21.16 4.80 -10.40
N GLU A 23 -22.28 5.51 -10.30
CA GLU A 23 -23.55 4.97 -9.82
C GLU A 23 -24.07 3.85 -10.74
N GLU A 24 -24.03 4.08 -12.05
CA GLU A 24 -24.47 3.12 -13.06
C GLU A 24 -23.55 1.91 -13.11
N ARG A 25 -22.24 2.12 -12.96
CA ARG A 25 -21.27 1.03 -12.85
C ARG A 25 -21.57 0.12 -11.66
N SER A 26 -21.82 0.73 -10.50
CA SER A 26 -22.16 -0.01 -9.28
C SER A 26 -23.45 -0.81 -9.50
N ARG A 27 -24.48 -0.19 -10.09
CA ARG A 27 -25.76 -0.84 -10.43
C ARG A 27 -25.56 -2.09 -11.30
N ILE A 28 -24.76 -1.99 -12.37
CA ILE A 28 -24.45 -3.10 -13.27
C ILE A 28 -23.73 -4.23 -12.51
N SER A 29 -22.82 -3.93 -11.59
CA SER A 29 -22.16 -4.97 -10.78
C SER A 29 -23.15 -5.75 -9.90
N TYR A 30 -24.21 -5.11 -9.38
CA TYR A 30 -25.29 -5.83 -8.67
C TYR A 30 -26.12 -6.72 -9.61
N GLU A 31 -26.41 -6.27 -10.84
CA GLU A 31 -27.11 -7.07 -11.85
C GLU A 31 -26.28 -8.29 -12.28
N ARG A 32 -24.98 -8.09 -12.52
CA ARG A 32 -24.02 -9.16 -12.80
C ARG A 32 -23.96 -10.16 -11.66
N THR A 33 -23.94 -9.67 -10.42
CA THR A 33 -23.96 -10.54 -9.24
C THR A 33 -25.22 -11.38 -9.20
N LYS A 34 -26.40 -10.78 -9.41
CA LYS A 34 -27.67 -11.51 -9.47
C LYS A 34 -27.65 -12.60 -10.52
N ALA A 35 -27.14 -12.31 -11.72
CA ALA A 35 -27.03 -13.29 -12.81
C ALA A 35 -26.10 -14.46 -12.45
N VAL A 36 -24.95 -14.19 -11.83
CA VAL A 36 -24.02 -15.24 -11.37
C VAL A 36 -24.65 -16.09 -10.26
N VAL A 37 -25.30 -15.46 -9.27
CA VAL A 37 -25.99 -16.17 -8.18
C VAL A 37 -27.09 -17.07 -8.75
N GLN A 38 -27.92 -16.57 -9.66
CA GLN A 38 -29.01 -17.36 -10.27
C GLN A 38 -28.49 -18.50 -11.14
N LEU A 39 -27.37 -18.32 -11.85
CA LEU A 39 -26.77 -19.40 -12.64
C LEU A 39 -26.19 -20.50 -11.75
N TYR A 40 -25.46 -20.11 -10.70
CA TYR A 40 -24.90 -21.08 -9.75
C TYR A 40 -25.97 -21.71 -8.85
N SER A 41 -27.06 -21.01 -8.51
CA SER A 41 -28.21 -21.54 -7.76
C SER A 41 -27.80 -22.46 -6.60
N LEU A 42 -26.90 -21.98 -5.73
CA LEU A 42 -26.38 -22.81 -4.64
C LEU A 42 -27.47 -23.09 -3.61
N THR A 43 -27.59 -24.34 -3.20
CA THR A 43 -28.54 -24.76 -2.16
C THR A 43 -27.96 -24.57 -0.76
N ILE A 44 -28.81 -24.72 0.26
CA ILE A 44 -28.38 -24.74 1.67
C ILE A 44 -27.34 -25.85 1.89
N ASP A 45 -27.55 -27.02 1.29
CA ASP A 45 -26.62 -28.16 1.39
C ASP A 45 -25.28 -27.87 0.72
N ASP A 46 -25.28 -27.19 -0.44
CA ASP A 46 -24.05 -26.75 -1.10
C ASP A 46 -23.20 -25.88 -0.20
N ILE A 47 -23.83 -24.98 0.56
CA ILE A 47 -23.16 -24.03 1.46
C ILE A 47 -22.69 -24.70 2.75
N LEU A 48 -23.53 -25.53 3.38
CA LEU A 48 -23.18 -26.20 4.63
C LEU A 48 -22.08 -27.24 4.43
N GLN A 49 -22.19 -28.03 3.36
CA GLN A 49 -21.24 -29.09 3.05
C GLN A 49 -20.05 -28.58 2.23
N ALA A 50 -20.11 -27.35 1.72
CA ALA A 50 -19.12 -26.79 0.80
C ALA A 50 -18.83 -27.77 -0.34
N THR A 51 -19.87 -28.06 -1.13
CA THR A 51 -19.82 -29.02 -2.25
C THR A 51 -18.84 -28.57 -3.33
N PRO A 52 -18.44 -29.44 -4.28
CA PRO A 52 -17.59 -29.02 -5.41
C PRO A 52 -18.13 -27.78 -6.14
N ARG A 53 -19.45 -27.69 -6.34
CA ARG A 53 -20.11 -26.54 -6.98
C ARG A 53 -19.89 -25.22 -6.23
N TYR A 54 -19.89 -25.26 -4.89
CA TYR A 54 -19.58 -24.09 -4.06
C TYR A 54 -18.15 -23.60 -4.30
N TRP A 55 -17.19 -24.54 -4.43
CA TRP A 55 -15.79 -24.21 -4.65
C TRP A 55 -15.50 -23.76 -6.09
N GLU A 56 -16.12 -24.38 -7.08
CA GLU A 56 -16.01 -24.00 -8.50
C GLU A 56 -16.34 -22.52 -8.71
N LEU A 57 -17.38 -22.01 -8.03
CA LEU A 57 -17.76 -20.59 -8.05
C LEU A 57 -16.59 -19.66 -7.71
N PHE A 58 -15.79 -19.99 -6.70
CA PHE A 58 -14.73 -19.10 -6.24
C PHE A 58 -13.46 -19.16 -7.08
N THR A 59 -13.30 -20.15 -7.96
CA THR A 59 -12.24 -20.17 -9.00
C THR A 59 -12.70 -19.63 -10.35
N ASP A 60 -13.99 -19.37 -10.52
CA ASP A 60 -14.56 -18.95 -11.80
C ASP A 60 -14.01 -17.58 -12.23
N PRO A 61 -13.40 -17.47 -13.44
CA PRO A 61 -12.86 -16.21 -13.94
C PRO A 61 -13.90 -15.09 -14.06
N ILE A 62 -15.21 -15.38 -14.09
CA ILE A 62 -16.25 -14.35 -14.12
C ILE A 62 -16.15 -13.38 -12.93
N LEU A 63 -15.64 -13.86 -11.78
CA LEU A 63 -15.42 -13.02 -10.61
C LEU A 63 -14.25 -12.05 -10.81
N GLY A 64 -13.25 -12.42 -11.61
CA GLY A 64 -12.13 -11.52 -11.98
C GLY A 64 -12.47 -10.56 -13.12
N MET A 65 -13.52 -10.85 -13.89
CA MET A 65 -14.03 -9.98 -14.95
C MET A 65 -14.69 -8.71 -14.39
N ASP A 66 -15.36 -8.83 -13.24
CA ASP A 66 -15.85 -7.73 -12.42
C ASP A 66 -15.73 -8.12 -10.93
N ASN A 67 -14.65 -7.70 -10.27
CA ASN A 67 -14.37 -8.13 -8.90
C ASN A 67 -15.36 -7.58 -7.86
N ALA A 68 -16.17 -6.58 -8.22
CA ALA A 68 -17.33 -6.21 -7.40
C ALA A 68 -18.28 -7.41 -7.22
N VAL A 69 -18.45 -8.22 -8.27
CA VAL A 69 -19.21 -9.48 -8.23
C VAL A 69 -18.55 -10.46 -7.27
N GLY A 70 -17.23 -10.66 -7.35
CA GLY A 70 -16.49 -11.52 -6.41
C GLY A 70 -16.71 -11.13 -4.95
N ILE A 71 -16.63 -9.83 -4.64
CA ILE A 71 -16.89 -9.29 -3.29
C ILE A 71 -18.33 -9.60 -2.86
N LEU A 72 -19.31 -9.24 -3.68
CA LEU A 72 -20.73 -9.41 -3.34
C LEU A 72 -21.11 -10.89 -3.21
N VAL A 73 -20.62 -11.76 -4.09
CA VAL A 73 -20.83 -13.22 -4.04
C VAL A 73 -20.22 -13.84 -2.77
N ASN A 74 -18.99 -13.45 -2.40
CA ASN A 74 -18.36 -13.93 -1.17
C ASN A 74 -19.18 -13.50 0.07
N ILE A 75 -19.60 -12.23 0.14
CA ILE A 75 -20.43 -11.77 1.26
C ILE A 75 -21.81 -12.45 1.26
N GLN A 76 -22.41 -12.67 0.08
CA GLN A 76 -23.72 -13.30 -0.07
C GLN A 76 -23.70 -14.76 0.40
N TYR A 77 -22.90 -15.61 -0.25
CA TYR A 77 -22.95 -17.06 -0.06
C TYR A 77 -22.09 -17.55 1.09
N ASN A 78 -20.86 -17.07 1.19
CA ASN A 78 -19.93 -17.55 2.21
C ASN A 78 -20.23 -16.93 3.57
N MET A 79 -20.42 -15.61 3.63
CA MET A 79 -20.61 -14.92 4.91
C MET A 79 -22.05 -14.97 5.40
N THR A 80 -22.98 -14.34 4.67
CA THR A 80 -24.37 -14.18 5.11
C THR A 80 -25.11 -15.51 5.08
N ALA A 81 -25.23 -16.13 3.90
CA ALA A 81 -25.94 -17.38 3.75
C ALA A 81 -25.27 -18.50 4.56
N GLY A 82 -23.92 -18.58 4.56
CA GLY A 82 -23.16 -19.53 5.38
C GLY A 82 -23.43 -19.41 6.88
N THR A 83 -23.68 -18.20 7.39
CA THR A 83 -24.06 -17.99 8.79
C THR A 83 -25.51 -18.39 9.03
N LEU A 84 -26.44 -17.93 8.19
CA LEU A 84 -27.88 -18.20 8.35
C LEU A 84 -28.22 -19.70 8.21
N ALA A 85 -27.53 -20.41 7.30
CA ALA A 85 -27.73 -21.83 7.05
C ALA A 85 -27.54 -22.70 8.29
N ARG A 86 -26.68 -22.29 9.24
CA ARG A 86 -26.44 -22.99 10.50
C ARG A 86 -27.66 -23.04 11.42
N TYR A 87 -28.61 -22.11 11.22
CA TYR A 87 -29.80 -21.96 12.06
C TYR A 87 -31.09 -22.29 11.33
N ALA A 88 -31.06 -22.39 10.00
CA ALA A 88 -32.24 -22.54 9.15
C ALA A 88 -33.10 -23.77 9.51
N THR A 89 -32.50 -24.90 9.91
CA THR A 89 -33.25 -26.12 10.27
C THR A 89 -34.14 -25.94 11.50
N GLU A 90 -33.71 -25.14 12.47
CA GLU A 90 -34.41 -24.95 13.76
C GLU A 90 -35.26 -23.66 13.77
N ARG A 91 -35.04 -22.76 12.81
CA ARG A 91 -35.63 -21.42 12.75
C ARG A 91 -36.31 -21.18 11.39
N PRO A 92 -37.63 -21.42 11.26
CA PRO A 92 -38.37 -21.23 10.01
C PRO A 92 -38.29 -19.79 9.45
N ASP A 93 -38.21 -18.79 10.33
CA ASP A 93 -38.01 -17.39 9.95
C ASP A 93 -36.66 -17.16 9.27
N ILE A 94 -35.60 -17.82 9.76
CA ILE A 94 -34.27 -17.79 9.15
C ILE A 94 -34.24 -18.61 7.85
N ALA A 95 -34.92 -19.75 7.78
CA ALA A 95 -35.02 -20.55 6.56
C ALA A 95 -35.67 -19.76 5.41
N HIS A 96 -36.78 -19.07 5.67
CA HIS A 96 -37.45 -18.23 4.67
C HIS A 96 -36.58 -17.04 4.25
N MET A 97 -35.87 -16.40 5.20
CA MET A 97 -34.92 -15.33 4.88
C MET A 97 -33.75 -15.84 4.03
N LEU A 98 -33.20 -17.01 4.38
CA LEU A 98 -32.10 -17.64 3.67
C LEU A 98 -32.48 -17.97 2.23
N ASP A 99 -33.66 -18.53 1.97
CA ASP A 99 -34.13 -18.80 0.61
C ASP A 99 -34.10 -17.55 -0.28
N ARG A 100 -34.56 -16.41 0.26
CA ARG A 100 -34.52 -15.12 -0.42
C ARG A 100 -33.10 -14.58 -0.61
N VAL A 101 -32.18 -14.85 0.32
CA VAL A 101 -30.75 -14.57 0.16
C VAL A 101 -30.15 -15.46 -0.94
N LEU A 102 -30.46 -16.75 -1.00
CA LEU A 102 -29.95 -17.65 -2.04
C LEU A 102 -30.44 -17.25 -3.44
N ASN A 103 -31.65 -16.72 -3.55
CA ASN A 103 -32.23 -16.23 -4.81
C ASN A 103 -31.83 -14.77 -5.16
N TYR A 104 -30.98 -14.12 -4.36
CA TYR A 104 -30.58 -12.71 -4.48
C TYR A 104 -31.75 -11.71 -4.50
N GLU A 105 -32.86 -12.06 -3.84
CA GLU A 105 -33.96 -11.13 -3.55
C GLU A 105 -33.63 -10.24 -2.36
N LEU A 106 -32.75 -10.72 -1.47
CA LEU A 106 -32.12 -9.97 -0.40
C LEU A 106 -30.61 -9.95 -0.64
N SER A 107 -30.02 -8.76 -0.63
CA SER A 107 -28.55 -8.62 -0.60
C SER A 107 -28.07 -8.83 0.84
N GLY A 108 -27.29 -9.89 1.06
CA GLY A 108 -26.71 -10.23 2.33
C GLY A 108 -25.41 -9.46 2.58
N GLN A 109 -25.26 -8.89 3.77
CA GLN A 109 -24.07 -8.15 4.21
C GLN A 109 -23.51 -8.70 5.53
N TYR A 110 -22.22 -8.51 5.77
CA TYR A 110 -21.54 -9.04 6.96
C TYR A 110 -20.78 -7.93 7.71
N LEU A 111 -21.36 -7.48 8.82
CA LEU A 111 -20.92 -6.30 9.58
C LEU A 111 -20.13 -6.73 10.83
N MET A 112 -18.83 -6.95 10.64
CA MET A 112 -17.90 -7.29 11.73
C MET A 112 -16.93 -6.14 12.03
N SER A 113 -16.12 -5.76 11.04
CA SER A 113 -15.06 -4.74 11.18
C SER A 113 -15.62 -3.37 11.54
N GLU A 114 -14.90 -2.67 12.40
CA GLU A 114 -15.12 -1.27 12.77
C GLU A 114 -13.94 -0.42 12.30
N VAL A 115 -14.11 0.90 12.18
CA VAL A 115 -13.03 1.82 11.75
C VAL A 115 -11.76 1.62 12.59
N ALA A 116 -11.89 1.59 13.92
CA ALA A 116 -10.77 1.38 14.83
C ALA A 116 -10.38 -0.11 15.03
N HIS A 117 -11.23 -1.05 14.63
CA HIS A 117 -11.07 -2.48 14.95
C HIS A 117 -11.33 -3.39 13.75
N GLY A 118 -10.26 -3.67 12.99
CA GLY A 118 -10.22 -4.65 11.90
C GLY A 118 -9.53 -5.96 12.32
N THR A 119 -8.20 -6.00 12.29
CA THR A 119 -7.39 -7.18 12.66
C THR A 119 -7.57 -7.60 14.12
N ASN A 120 -7.97 -6.67 14.99
CA ASN A 120 -8.30 -6.89 16.39
C ASN A 120 -9.82 -6.79 16.67
N ALA A 121 -10.64 -7.39 15.80
CA ALA A 121 -12.10 -7.31 15.88
C ALA A 121 -12.70 -7.80 17.22
N ILE A 122 -12.00 -8.59 18.02
CA ILE A 122 -12.47 -9.00 19.37
C ILE A 122 -12.64 -7.80 20.33
N GLN A 123 -12.01 -6.66 20.03
CA GLN A 123 -12.11 -5.42 20.79
C GLN A 123 -13.24 -4.49 20.32
N MET A 124 -14.06 -4.92 19.33
CA MET A 124 -15.18 -4.13 18.81
C MET A 124 -16.06 -3.54 19.92
N LYS A 125 -16.62 -2.34 19.70
CA LYS A 125 -17.44 -1.64 20.70
C LYS A 125 -18.91 -1.49 20.32
N THR A 126 -19.34 -1.84 19.11
CA THR A 126 -20.78 -1.90 18.81
C THR A 126 -21.47 -2.79 19.84
N THR A 127 -22.54 -2.32 20.46
CA THR A 127 -23.28 -3.04 21.50
C THR A 127 -24.65 -3.48 21.04
N ALA A 128 -25.15 -4.57 21.62
CA ALA A 128 -26.52 -5.04 21.54
C ALA A 128 -27.05 -5.20 22.97
N THR A 129 -27.84 -4.25 23.45
CA THR A 129 -28.32 -4.24 24.84
C THR A 129 -29.69 -4.91 24.95
N LEU A 130 -29.83 -5.88 25.86
CA LEU A 130 -31.11 -6.53 26.16
C LEU A 130 -32.06 -5.55 26.85
N MET A 131 -33.27 -5.45 26.32
CA MET A 131 -34.28 -4.51 26.76
C MET A 131 -35.32 -5.20 27.65
N PRO A 132 -36.08 -4.44 28.47
CA PRO A 132 -37.05 -5.03 29.41
C PRO A 132 -38.17 -5.84 28.73
N ASP A 133 -38.49 -5.54 27.47
CA ASP A 133 -39.47 -6.25 26.64
C ASP A 133 -38.91 -7.50 25.95
N GLY A 134 -37.63 -7.83 26.20
CA GLY A 134 -36.92 -8.95 25.58
C GLY A 134 -36.32 -8.64 24.21
N SER A 135 -36.56 -7.45 23.64
CA SER A 135 -35.91 -7.01 22.40
C SER A 135 -34.45 -6.58 22.65
N PHE A 136 -33.70 -6.31 21.58
CA PHE A 136 -32.35 -5.77 21.68
C PHE A 136 -32.27 -4.37 21.07
N GLU A 137 -31.36 -3.57 21.60
CA GLU A 137 -31.00 -2.26 21.06
C GLU A 137 -29.56 -2.28 20.56
N LEU A 138 -29.35 -2.09 19.26
CA LEU A 138 -28.03 -1.95 18.66
C LEU A 138 -27.56 -0.49 18.75
N HIS A 139 -26.32 -0.30 19.18
CA HIS A 139 -25.74 1.04 19.30
C HIS A 139 -24.25 1.07 18.95
N THR A 140 -23.89 2.04 18.10
CA THR A 140 -22.52 2.46 17.78
C THR A 140 -22.13 3.62 18.72
N PRO A 141 -21.19 3.41 19.65
CA PRO A 141 -20.91 4.39 20.72
C PRO A 141 -20.14 5.63 20.25
N SER A 142 -19.30 5.52 19.22
CA SER A 142 -18.60 6.67 18.61
C SER A 142 -18.32 6.43 17.11
N PRO A 143 -17.88 7.46 16.36
CA PRO A 143 -17.54 7.33 14.94
C PRO A 143 -16.48 6.27 14.63
N ASP A 144 -15.52 6.07 15.54
CA ASP A 144 -14.47 5.05 15.42
C ASP A 144 -15.02 3.61 15.45
N GLU A 145 -16.25 3.42 15.93
CA GLU A 145 -16.91 2.12 15.98
C GLU A 145 -18.05 1.97 14.98
N ALA A 146 -18.11 2.88 14.00
CA ALA A 146 -18.87 2.65 12.79
C ALA A 146 -18.38 1.37 12.11
N LYS A 147 -19.31 0.53 11.66
CA LYS A 147 -18.95 -0.64 10.86
C LYS A 147 -18.37 -0.19 9.53
N PHE A 148 -17.25 -0.77 9.14
CA PHE A 148 -16.41 -0.24 8.05
C PHE A 148 -16.23 -1.27 6.93
N MET A 149 -16.54 -0.85 5.69
CA MET A 149 -16.37 -1.54 4.40
C MET A 149 -17.60 -2.22 3.78
N PRO A 150 -18.45 -3.00 4.48
CA PRO A 150 -19.57 -3.68 3.81
C PRO A 150 -20.44 -2.71 2.99
N PRO A 151 -20.85 -3.07 1.76
CA PRO A 151 -21.70 -2.23 0.93
C PRO A 151 -23.15 -2.24 1.41
N THR A 152 -23.46 -1.40 2.40
CA THR A 152 -24.79 -1.33 3.03
C THR A 152 -25.71 -0.28 2.45
N ALA A 153 -25.20 0.56 1.55
CA ALA A 153 -25.99 1.63 0.95
C ALA A 153 -27.11 1.07 0.05
N PRO A 154 -28.32 1.67 0.07
CA PRO A 154 -29.42 1.25 -0.79
C PRO A 154 -29.03 1.19 -2.27
N CYS A 155 -29.39 0.09 -2.92
CA CYS A 155 -29.02 -0.20 -4.32
C CYS A 155 -30.19 -0.77 -5.15
N GLY A 156 -31.43 -0.56 -4.71
CA GLY A 156 -32.64 -1.10 -5.34
C GLY A 156 -32.98 -2.55 -4.96
N ILE A 157 -32.17 -3.18 -4.11
CA ILE A 157 -32.40 -4.52 -3.55
C ILE A 157 -32.43 -4.38 -2.02
N PRO A 158 -33.43 -4.94 -1.31
CA PRO A 158 -33.42 -4.92 0.16
C PRO A 158 -32.17 -5.57 0.73
N VAL A 159 -31.60 -4.95 1.76
CA VAL A 159 -30.34 -5.37 2.35
C VAL A 159 -30.59 -5.98 3.72
N VAL A 160 -30.11 -7.21 3.92
CA VAL A 160 -30.09 -7.92 5.20
C VAL A 160 -28.66 -8.12 5.65
N SER A 161 -28.40 -8.12 6.94
CA SER A 161 -27.04 -8.30 7.44
C SER A 161 -26.93 -9.13 8.70
N VAL A 162 -25.84 -9.88 8.78
CA VAL A 162 -25.30 -10.42 10.03
C VAL A 162 -24.41 -9.37 10.67
N VAL A 163 -24.78 -8.91 11.86
CA VAL A 163 -24.09 -7.89 12.65
C VAL A 163 -23.43 -8.53 13.87
N PHE A 164 -22.14 -8.25 14.05
CA PHE A 164 -21.39 -8.61 15.24
C PHE A 164 -21.40 -7.44 16.22
N ALA A 165 -21.87 -7.70 17.43
CA ALA A 165 -21.94 -6.72 18.51
C ALA A 165 -21.71 -7.39 19.87
N ARG A 166 -21.25 -6.61 20.84
CA ARG A 166 -21.14 -7.04 22.24
C ARG A 166 -22.53 -7.10 22.88
N LEU A 167 -22.95 -8.28 23.31
CA LEU A 167 -24.23 -8.49 23.97
C LEU A 167 -24.15 -7.98 25.41
N ILE A 168 -25.01 -7.00 25.78
CA ILE A 168 -25.11 -6.47 27.13
C ILE A 168 -26.41 -6.96 27.78
N VAL A 169 -26.32 -7.73 28.86
CA VAL A 169 -27.48 -8.25 29.61
C VAL A 169 -27.37 -7.79 31.05
N HIS A 170 -28.39 -7.09 31.56
CA HIS A 170 -28.38 -6.52 32.93
C HIS A 170 -27.13 -5.69 33.24
N ASN A 171 -26.68 -4.88 32.28
CA ASN A 171 -25.44 -4.07 32.32
C ASN A 171 -24.13 -4.89 32.42
N GLU A 172 -24.18 -6.18 32.10
CA GLU A 172 -23.01 -7.05 32.04
C GLU A 172 -22.70 -7.40 30.57
N ASP A 173 -21.43 -7.34 30.21
CA ASP A 173 -20.94 -7.75 28.89
C ASP A 173 -20.83 -9.28 28.81
N TRP A 174 -21.64 -9.87 27.94
CA TRP A 174 -21.73 -11.31 27.69
C TRP A 174 -20.91 -11.74 26.45
N GLY A 175 -20.08 -10.84 25.93
CA GLY A 175 -19.20 -11.08 24.80
C GLY A 175 -19.85 -10.79 23.45
N ILE A 176 -19.11 -11.07 22.38
CA ILE A 176 -19.56 -10.83 21.01
C ILE A 176 -20.56 -11.91 20.59
N LYS A 177 -21.67 -11.48 19.98
CA LYS A 177 -22.72 -12.33 19.44
C LYS A 177 -23.13 -11.86 18.05
N CYS A 178 -23.76 -12.76 17.29
CA CYS A 178 -24.26 -12.49 15.94
C CYS A 178 -25.76 -12.17 15.98
N PHE A 179 -26.15 -11.09 15.31
CA PHE A 179 -27.54 -10.67 15.15
C PHE A 179 -27.89 -10.56 13.66
N VAL A 180 -29.12 -10.86 13.28
CA VAL A 180 -29.63 -10.60 11.93
C VAL A 180 -30.56 -9.40 11.93
N ILE A 181 -30.35 -8.48 10.98
CA ILE A 181 -31.15 -7.27 10.84
C ILE A 181 -31.32 -6.92 9.37
N THR A 182 -32.51 -6.44 8.99
CA THR A 182 -32.69 -5.75 7.70
C THR A 182 -32.13 -4.34 7.83
N LEU A 183 -31.16 -3.96 6.99
CA LEU A 183 -30.56 -2.63 7.00
C LEU A 183 -31.35 -1.62 6.18
N SER A 184 -31.91 -2.04 5.05
CA SER A 184 -32.69 -1.19 4.14
C SER A 184 -33.72 -2.01 3.35
N ASP A 185 -34.76 -1.33 2.85
CA ASP A 185 -35.74 -1.90 1.92
C ASP A 185 -35.27 -1.83 0.45
N GLY A 186 -34.02 -1.42 0.23
CA GLY A 186 -33.43 -1.20 -1.10
C GLY A 186 -33.53 0.25 -1.58
N VAL A 187 -34.33 1.09 -0.92
CA VAL A 187 -34.47 2.52 -1.19
C VAL A 187 -34.08 3.34 0.04
N GLN A 188 -34.61 3.00 1.21
CA GLN A 188 -34.42 3.71 2.47
C GLN A 188 -33.79 2.81 3.53
N MET A 189 -32.95 3.40 4.38
CA MET A 189 -32.40 2.72 5.56
C MET A 189 -33.49 2.51 6.62
N ASN A 190 -33.41 1.41 7.35
CA ASN A 190 -34.33 1.12 8.44
C ASN A 190 -34.13 2.07 9.64
N PRO A 191 -35.17 2.30 10.45
CA PRO A 191 -35.10 3.20 11.60
C PRO A 191 -33.93 2.86 12.55
N GLY A 192 -33.14 3.87 12.90
CA GLY A 192 -31.95 3.73 13.75
C GLY A 192 -30.71 3.20 13.03
N VAL A 193 -30.77 2.94 11.72
CA VAL A 193 -29.61 2.55 10.90
C VAL A 193 -29.25 3.70 9.96
N GLU A 194 -27.98 4.07 9.95
CA GLU A 194 -27.46 5.10 9.04
C GLU A 194 -26.28 4.55 8.25
N CYS A 195 -26.17 4.91 6.98
CA CYS A 195 -25.00 4.56 6.16
C CYS A 195 -24.38 5.80 5.51
N LYS A 196 -23.05 5.81 5.38
CA LYS A 196 -22.30 6.82 4.61
C LYS A 196 -21.40 6.10 3.61
N VAL A 197 -21.64 6.34 2.31
CA VAL A 197 -20.87 5.72 1.23
C VAL A 197 -19.44 6.25 1.23
N LEU A 198 -18.47 5.34 1.20
CA LEU A 198 -17.05 5.66 1.09
C LEU A 198 -16.69 6.00 -0.36
N PRO A 199 -15.67 6.86 -0.57
CA PRO A 199 -15.12 7.11 -1.90
C PRO A 199 -14.62 5.83 -2.58
N GLN A 200 -14.61 5.87 -3.92
CA GLN A 200 -14.14 4.75 -4.72
C GLN A 200 -12.69 4.38 -4.39
N ARG A 201 -12.43 3.08 -4.22
CA ARG A 201 -11.08 2.55 -4.06
C ARG A 201 -10.28 2.79 -5.35
N GLY A 202 -9.08 3.36 -5.20
CA GLY A 202 -8.25 3.77 -6.33
C GLY A 202 -7.91 2.59 -7.26
N GLY A 203 -8.46 2.61 -8.48
CA GLY A 203 -8.16 1.61 -9.50
C GLY A 203 -8.81 0.25 -9.29
N ALA A 204 -9.91 0.13 -8.53
CA ALA A 204 -10.67 -1.12 -8.36
C ALA A 204 -12.08 -1.01 -8.96
N HIS A 205 -12.75 -2.14 -9.21
CA HIS A 205 -14.15 -2.15 -9.61
C HIS A 205 -15.04 -1.48 -8.55
N PRO A 206 -16.12 -0.77 -8.96
CA PRO A 206 -16.92 0.02 -8.03
C PRO A 206 -17.89 -0.81 -7.22
N VAL A 207 -17.79 -0.64 -5.90
CA VAL A 207 -18.69 -1.20 -4.90
C VAL A 207 -18.99 -0.07 -3.93
N LYS A 208 -20.27 0.09 -3.56
CA LYS A 208 -20.71 1.12 -2.60
C LYS A 208 -20.34 0.76 -1.16
N HIS A 209 -19.07 0.52 -0.89
CA HIS A 209 -18.54 0.34 0.46
C HIS A 209 -19.00 1.50 1.34
N ALA A 210 -19.35 1.22 2.60
CA ALA A 210 -19.93 2.23 3.46
C ALA A 210 -19.43 2.13 4.91
N LEU A 211 -19.57 3.25 5.62
CA LEU A 211 -19.68 3.29 7.08
C LEU A 211 -21.14 3.01 7.46
N THR A 212 -21.38 2.15 8.45
CA THR A 212 -22.72 1.86 8.96
C THR A 212 -22.79 2.10 10.46
N TYR A 213 -23.79 2.87 10.89
CA TYR A 213 -24.01 3.27 12.28
C TYR A 213 -25.33 2.72 12.77
N PHE A 214 -25.35 2.35 14.06
CA PHE A 214 -26.57 2.01 14.78
C PHE A 214 -26.83 3.08 15.84
N ASN A 215 -27.91 3.84 15.66
CA ASN A 215 -28.37 4.85 16.60
C ASN A 215 -29.59 4.31 17.35
N HIS A 216 -29.34 3.56 18.43
CA HIS A 216 -30.36 2.92 19.26
C HIS A 216 -31.40 2.12 18.44
N ALA A 217 -30.92 1.36 17.45
CA ALA A 217 -31.77 0.59 16.54
C ALA A 217 -32.42 -0.59 17.29
N ARG A 218 -33.76 -0.66 17.27
CA ARG A 218 -34.52 -1.71 17.94
C ARG A 218 -34.66 -2.94 17.05
N ILE A 219 -34.24 -4.10 17.55
CA ILE A 219 -34.37 -5.39 16.86
C ILE A 219 -35.08 -6.41 17.77
N PRO A 220 -35.90 -7.32 17.22
CA PRO A 220 -36.65 -8.28 18.02
C PRO A 220 -35.72 -9.30 18.71
N ALA A 221 -36.22 -9.98 19.75
CA ALA A 221 -35.49 -11.06 20.42
C ALA A 221 -35.02 -12.15 19.44
N SER A 222 -35.84 -12.42 18.42
CA SER A 222 -35.54 -13.39 17.35
C SER A 222 -34.33 -13.00 16.49
N ALA A 223 -33.88 -11.75 16.53
CA ALA A 223 -32.71 -11.30 15.76
C ALA A 223 -31.40 -11.95 16.23
N LEU A 224 -31.31 -12.39 17.50
CA LEU A 224 -30.13 -13.08 17.99
C LEU A 224 -29.99 -14.46 17.34
N LEU A 225 -28.88 -14.69 16.65
CA LEU A 225 -28.52 -15.96 16.01
C LEU A 225 -27.69 -16.84 16.95
N SER A 226 -26.67 -16.26 17.60
CA SER A 226 -25.82 -16.98 18.55
C SER A 226 -26.61 -17.44 19.77
N LYS A 227 -26.07 -18.40 20.54
CA LYS A 227 -26.68 -18.82 21.81
C LYS A 227 -26.81 -17.64 22.78
N PHE A 228 -27.97 -17.55 23.45
CA PHE A 228 -28.23 -16.58 24.50
C PHE A 228 -27.63 -17.03 25.83
N ASP A 229 -26.31 -16.94 25.92
CA ASP A 229 -25.51 -17.35 27.08
C ASP A 229 -24.24 -16.52 27.22
N LYS A 230 -23.73 -16.42 28.44
CA LYS A 230 -22.39 -15.92 28.69
C LYS A 230 -21.39 -17.07 28.48
N ALA A 231 -20.57 -16.97 27.45
CA ALA A 231 -19.59 -18.02 27.14
C ALA A 231 -18.56 -18.19 28.26
N ALA A 232 -18.16 -19.43 28.55
CA ALA A 232 -17.09 -19.73 29.50
C ALA A 232 -15.72 -19.24 28.99
N ASP A 233 -15.46 -19.41 27.69
CA ASP A 233 -14.32 -18.84 26.98
C ASP A 233 -14.84 -17.92 25.85
N PRO A 234 -14.76 -16.58 26.03
CA PRO A 234 -15.21 -15.62 25.03
C PRO A 234 -14.44 -15.70 23.71
N ARG A 235 -13.17 -16.11 23.74
CA ARG A 235 -12.32 -16.19 22.55
C ARG A 235 -12.71 -17.39 21.69
N ASP A 236 -12.93 -18.54 22.31
CA ASP A 236 -13.38 -19.74 21.59
C ASP A 236 -14.79 -19.55 21.03
N SER A 237 -15.70 -18.92 21.81
CA SER A 237 -17.03 -18.53 21.31
C SER A 237 -16.93 -17.62 20.08
N TYR A 238 -16.06 -16.61 20.12
CA TYR A 238 -15.84 -15.72 18.99
C TYR A 238 -15.34 -16.46 17.74
N PHE A 239 -14.33 -17.34 17.86
CA PHE A 239 -13.82 -18.10 16.72
C PHE A 239 -14.85 -19.07 16.12
N ASN A 240 -15.75 -19.62 16.93
CA ASN A 240 -16.86 -20.46 16.46
C ASN A 240 -17.93 -19.66 15.69
N ASP A 241 -18.09 -18.38 15.99
CA ASP A 241 -19.03 -17.49 15.32
C ASP A 241 -18.46 -16.91 14.00
N ILE A 242 -17.13 -16.79 13.87
CA ILE A 242 -16.46 -16.27 12.66
C ILE A 242 -15.97 -17.34 11.68
N THR A 243 -16.58 -18.53 11.66
CA THR A 243 -16.21 -19.61 10.70
C THR A 243 -16.29 -19.18 9.24
N GLY A 244 -17.19 -18.25 8.91
CA GLY A 244 -17.30 -17.64 7.58
C GLY A 244 -16.01 -16.93 7.16
N VAL A 245 -15.36 -16.19 8.08
CA VAL A 245 -14.09 -15.49 7.84
C VAL A 245 -12.97 -16.48 7.52
N ILE A 246 -12.90 -17.59 8.25
CA ILE A 246 -11.89 -18.65 8.03
C ILE A 246 -12.05 -19.26 6.64
N ARG A 247 -13.29 -19.58 6.24
CA ARG A 247 -13.61 -20.09 4.91
C ARG A 247 -13.36 -19.04 3.82
N GLY A 248 -13.68 -17.78 4.11
CA GLY A 248 -13.49 -16.64 3.22
C GLY A 248 -12.06 -16.39 2.82
N GLY A 249 -11.09 -16.61 3.72
CA GLY A 249 -9.67 -16.58 3.35
C GLY A 249 -9.34 -17.56 2.21
N LEU A 250 -9.94 -18.76 2.21
CA LEU A 250 -9.74 -19.76 1.15
C LEU A 250 -10.43 -19.31 -0.14
N CYS A 251 -11.67 -18.82 -0.04
CA CYS A 251 -12.41 -18.24 -1.17
C CYS A 251 -11.63 -17.09 -1.85
N LEU A 252 -11.00 -16.20 -1.08
CA LEU A 252 -10.16 -15.11 -1.62
C LEU A 252 -8.90 -15.64 -2.32
N GLY A 253 -8.27 -16.69 -1.78
CA GLY A 253 -7.17 -17.36 -2.46
C GLY A 253 -7.60 -17.96 -3.80
N MET A 254 -8.78 -18.59 -3.84
CA MET A 254 -9.35 -19.16 -5.06
C MET A 254 -9.74 -18.09 -6.09
N MET A 255 -10.33 -16.98 -5.65
CA MET A 255 -10.65 -15.84 -6.52
C MET A 255 -9.39 -15.25 -7.16
N ALA A 256 -8.28 -15.20 -6.41
CA ALA A 256 -6.99 -14.80 -6.96
C ALA A 256 -6.50 -15.76 -8.05
N VAL A 257 -6.72 -17.07 -7.91
CA VAL A 257 -6.44 -18.04 -8.99
C VAL A 257 -7.29 -17.72 -10.22
N GLY A 258 -8.60 -17.51 -10.07
CA GLY A 258 -9.48 -17.11 -11.18
C GLY A 258 -9.03 -15.83 -11.89
N ALA A 259 -8.54 -14.84 -11.14
CA ALA A 259 -7.95 -13.61 -11.71
C ALA A 259 -6.64 -13.87 -12.48
N MET A 260 -5.80 -14.82 -12.03
CA MET A 260 -4.56 -15.19 -12.72
C MET A 260 -4.82 -15.78 -14.12
N HIS A 261 -5.94 -16.47 -14.33
CA HIS A 261 -6.35 -16.96 -15.65
C HIS A 261 -6.53 -15.80 -16.64
N ILE A 262 -7.25 -14.74 -16.27
CA ILE A 262 -7.48 -13.55 -17.11
C ILE A 262 -6.15 -12.82 -17.38
N VAL A 263 -5.40 -12.53 -16.32
CA VAL A 263 -4.16 -11.73 -16.39
C VAL A 263 -3.11 -12.42 -17.28
N SER A 264 -2.92 -13.72 -17.10
CA SER A 264 -1.95 -14.50 -17.90
C SER A 264 -2.35 -14.57 -19.36
N PHE A 265 -3.65 -14.76 -19.65
CA PHE A 265 -4.16 -14.82 -21.02
C PHE A 265 -3.97 -13.50 -21.76
N ILE A 266 -4.36 -12.38 -21.13
CA ILE A 266 -4.20 -11.04 -21.72
C ILE A 266 -2.73 -10.75 -22.03
N GLY A 267 -1.84 -10.99 -21.07
CA GLY A 267 -0.41 -10.75 -21.26
C GLY A 267 0.19 -11.60 -22.38
N ALA A 268 -0.23 -12.86 -22.51
CA ALA A 268 0.24 -13.76 -23.56
C ALA A 268 -0.25 -13.33 -24.95
N GLU A 269 -1.55 -13.09 -25.13
CA GLU A 269 -2.13 -12.71 -26.43
C GLU A 269 -1.65 -11.34 -26.89
N TYR A 270 -1.59 -10.36 -25.98
CA TYR A 270 -1.01 -9.06 -26.28
C TYR A 270 0.43 -9.20 -26.79
N SER A 271 1.26 -9.99 -26.10
CA SER A 271 2.66 -10.17 -26.44
C SER A 271 2.89 -10.87 -27.77
N ARG A 272 2.00 -11.82 -28.12
CA ARG A 272 2.04 -12.53 -29.41
C ARG A 272 1.63 -11.63 -30.57
N ARG A 273 0.65 -10.75 -30.34
CA ARG A 273 0.13 -9.82 -31.36
C ARG A 273 1.00 -8.59 -31.55
N ARG A 274 1.54 -8.01 -30.48
CA ARG A 274 2.28 -6.73 -30.53
C ARG A 274 3.65 -6.93 -31.18
N HIS A 275 3.99 -6.09 -32.15
CA HIS A 275 5.26 -6.13 -32.86
C HIS A 275 6.11 -4.88 -32.61
N VAL A 276 7.42 -5.03 -32.70
CA VAL A 276 8.42 -3.96 -32.81
C VAL A 276 9.28 -4.20 -34.05
N ILE A 277 10.03 -3.19 -34.52
CA ILE A 277 11.04 -3.42 -35.57
C ILE A 277 12.32 -3.95 -34.95
N ASP A 278 12.77 -5.09 -35.45
CA ASP A 278 14.10 -5.60 -35.13
C ASP A 278 15.16 -4.68 -35.76
N ALA A 279 16.02 -4.10 -34.92
CA ALA A 279 17.03 -3.13 -35.37
C ALA A 279 18.05 -3.73 -36.36
N SER A 280 18.27 -5.04 -36.30
CA SER A 280 19.25 -5.74 -37.14
C SER A 280 18.68 -6.12 -38.51
N THR A 281 17.44 -6.59 -38.55
CA THR A 281 16.79 -7.07 -39.79
C THR A 281 15.88 -6.04 -40.43
N ARG A 282 15.47 -4.99 -39.69
CA ARG A 282 14.46 -4.00 -40.07
C ARG A 282 13.07 -4.60 -40.35
N LEU A 283 12.83 -5.84 -39.94
CA LEU A 283 11.55 -6.53 -40.09
C LEU A 283 10.73 -6.47 -38.79
N PRO A 284 9.38 -6.52 -38.89
CA PRO A 284 8.53 -6.65 -37.71
C PRO A 284 8.80 -7.98 -37.00
N ARG A 285 8.95 -7.92 -35.68
CA ARG A 285 9.12 -9.09 -34.81
C ARG A 285 8.17 -8.97 -33.62
N PRO A 286 7.40 -10.02 -33.27
CA PRO A 286 6.47 -9.97 -32.14
C PRO A 286 7.23 -9.86 -30.83
N ILE A 287 6.73 -9.07 -29.87
CA ILE A 287 7.44 -8.80 -28.62
C ILE A 287 7.61 -10.06 -27.77
N ILE A 288 6.73 -11.06 -27.90
CA ILE A 288 6.89 -12.35 -27.22
C ILE A 288 8.19 -13.06 -27.58
N SER A 289 8.88 -12.67 -28.66
CA SER A 289 10.15 -13.30 -29.04
C SER A 289 11.36 -12.81 -28.25
N PHE A 290 11.21 -11.83 -27.35
CA PHE A 290 12.27 -11.35 -26.45
C PHE A 290 12.19 -12.05 -25.09
N SER A 291 13.34 -12.43 -24.53
CA SER A 291 13.43 -13.09 -23.22
C SER A 291 12.83 -12.28 -22.09
N THR A 292 12.99 -10.96 -22.14
CA THR A 292 12.39 -10.00 -21.21
C THR A 292 10.86 -9.94 -21.30
N GLN A 293 10.25 -10.51 -22.35
CA GLN A 293 8.80 -10.60 -22.52
C GLN A 293 8.27 -12.02 -22.28
N TYR A 294 8.87 -13.05 -22.89
CA TYR A 294 8.33 -14.40 -22.75
C TYR A 294 8.55 -15.00 -21.36
N ILE A 295 9.63 -14.63 -20.65
CA ILE A 295 9.90 -15.19 -19.32
C ILE A 295 8.78 -14.79 -18.33
N PRO A 296 8.40 -13.49 -18.19
CA PRO A 296 7.27 -13.12 -17.34
C PRO A 296 5.93 -13.74 -17.75
N VAL A 297 5.64 -13.77 -19.05
CA VAL A 297 4.40 -14.38 -19.58
C VAL A 297 4.32 -15.86 -19.23
N LEU A 298 5.38 -16.63 -19.50
CA LEU A 298 5.43 -18.06 -19.20
C LEU A 298 5.46 -18.34 -17.70
N THR A 299 6.05 -17.44 -16.90
CA THR A 299 5.99 -17.50 -15.44
C THR A 299 4.54 -17.44 -14.97
N ALA A 300 3.78 -16.44 -15.43
CA ALA A 300 2.39 -16.26 -15.04
C ALA A 300 1.50 -17.44 -15.46
N VAL A 301 1.68 -17.94 -16.69
CA VAL A 301 0.97 -19.15 -17.18
C VAL A 301 1.28 -20.36 -16.30
N ALA A 302 2.57 -20.63 -16.03
CA ALA A 302 2.97 -21.78 -15.22
C ALA A 302 2.46 -21.69 -13.78
N GLN A 303 2.56 -20.51 -13.16
CA GLN A 303 2.01 -20.25 -11.83
C GLN A 303 0.49 -20.46 -11.79
N THR A 304 -0.24 -20.01 -12.81
CA THR A 304 -1.70 -20.19 -12.89
C THR A 304 -2.09 -21.66 -12.92
N LEU A 305 -1.44 -22.46 -13.78
CA LEU A 305 -1.73 -23.89 -13.90
C LEU A 305 -1.38 -24.67 -12.61
N VAL A 306 -0.25 -24.34 -11.98
CA VAL A 306 0.16 -24.95 -10.71
C VAL A 306 -0.77 -24.54 -9.56
N PHE A 307 -1.15 -23.27 -9.46
CA PHE A 307 -2.07 -22.82 -8.42
C PHE A 307 -3.50 -23.34 -8.61
N ASN A 308 -3.92 -23.66 -9.83
CA ASN A 308 -5.18 -24.34 -10.07
C ASN A 308 -5.18 -25.77 -9.47
N ALA A 309 -4.07 -26.51 -9.61
CA ALA A 309 -3.89 -27.81 -8.93
C ALA A 309 -3.85 -27.64 -7.40
N TYR A 310 -3.10 -26.65 -6.93
CA TYR A 310 -3.00 -26.38 -5.49
C TYR A 310 -4.34 -25.96 -4.86
N ALA A 311 -5.16 -25.16 -5.53
CA ALA A 311 -6.47 -24.76 -5.03
C ALA A 311 -7.38 -25.98 -4.76
N ARG A 312 -7.39 -26.97 -5.67
CA ARG A 312 -8.12 -28.23 -5.47
C ARG A 312 -7.63 -29.00 -4.25
N GLU A 313 -6.32 -29.13 -4.09
CA GLU A 313 -5.75 -29.83 -2.93
C GLU A 313 -5.97 -29.06 -1.62
N ALA A 314 -5.89 -27.73 -1.63
CA ALA A 314 -6.20 -26.89 -0.48
C ALA A 314 -7.67 -27.06 -0.04
N VAL A 315 -8.61 -27.12 -0.98
CA VAL A 315 -10.02 -27.44 -0.70
C VAL A 315 -10.17 -28.84 -0.08
N ASN A 316 -9.48 -29.84 -0.62
CA ASN A 316 -9.49 -31.20 -0.07
C ASN A 316 -8.98 -31.23 1.38
N LEU A 317 -7.81 -30.64 1.64
CA LEU A 317 -7.21 -30.55 2.98
C LEU A 317 -8.07 -29.75 3.96
N PHE A 318 -8.68 -28.66 3.49
CA PHE A 318 -9.63 -27.88 4.27
C PHE A 318 -10.84 -28.73 4.66
N GLY A 319 -11.42 -29.48 3.72
CA GLY A 319 -12.54 -30.40 3.96
C GLY A 319 -12.20 -31.53 4.93
N ILE A 320 -10.99 -32.11 4.84
CA ILE A 320 -10.50 -33.10 5.81
C ILE A 320 -10.40 -32.49 7.22
N ALA A 321 -9.86 -31.28 7.33
CA ALA A 321 -9.77 -30.58 8.61
C ALA A 321 -11.16 -30.24 9.19
N ALA A 322 -12.12 -29.87 8.33
CA ALA A 322 -13.50 -29.60 8.71
C ALA A 322 -14.21 -30.85 9.26
N ARG A 323 -14.14 -31.99 8.56
CA ARG A 323 -14.75 -33.25 9.00
C ARG A 323 -14.20 -33.75 10.34
N ASN A 324 -12.95 -33.41 10.66
CA ASN A 324 -12.31 -33.75 11.93
C ASN A 324 -12.51 -32.69 13.02
N GLY A 325 -13.27 -31.62 12.78
CA GLY A 325 -13.50 -30.54 13.75
C GLY A 325 -12.27 -29.67 14.05
N HIS A 326 -11.25 -29.67 13.19
CA HIS A 326 -9.99 -28.96 13.41
C HIS A 326 -10.02 -27.54 12.81
N ILE A 327 -10.75 -26.61 13.45
CA ILE A 327 -10.92 -25.23 12.96
C ILE A 327 -9.61 -24.46 12.75
N PHE A 328 -8.62 -24.63 13.63
CA PHE A 328 -7.31 -23.98 13.48
C PHE A 328 -6.52 -24.53 12.29
N ARG A 329 -6.71 -25.79 11.93
CA ARG A 329 -6.09 -26.39 10.74
C ARG A 329 -6.80 -25.92 9.46
N GLN A 330 -8.13 -25.75 9.48
CA GLN A 330 -8.85 -25.09 8.39
C GLN A 330 -8.31 -23.68 8.13
N HIS A 331 -8.15 -22.89 9.19
CA HIS A 331 -7.62 -21.53 9.09
C HIS A 331 -6.17 -21.51 8.60
N PHE A 332 -5.33 -22.44 9.05
CA PHE A 332 -3.97 -22.57 8.54
C PHE A 332 -3.92 -22.84 7.02
N ILE A 333 -4.72 -23.79 6.51
CA ILE A 333 -4.80 -24.10 5.07
C ILE A 333 -5.34 -22.91 4.27
N SER A 334 -6.38 -22.26 4.78
CA SER A 334 -6.96 -21.03 4.20
C SER A 334 -5.91 -19.92 4.08
N SER A 335 -5.14 -19.66 5.15
CA SER A 335 -4.06 -18.67 5.14
C SER A 335 -2.95 -19.03 4.14
N LEU A 336 -2.58 -20.30 4.00
CA LEU A 336 -1.55 -20.72 3.04
C LEU A 336 -1.97 -20.44 1.58
N LEU A 337 -3.14 -20.95 1.15
CA LEU A 337 -3.62 -20.70 -0.21
C LEU A 337 -3.72 -19.21 -0.52
N LYS A 338 -4.30 -18.45 0.40
CA LYS A 338 -4.45 -17.00 0.26
C LYS A 338 -3.12 -16.30 0.11
N THR A 339 -2.16 -16.57 1.00
CA THR A 339 -0.82 -15.94 0.96
C THR A 339 -0.14 -16.20 -0.38
N GLY A 340 -0.10 -17.45 -0.85
CA GLY A 340 0.55 -17.75 -2.13
C GLY A 340 -0.17 -17.18 -3.34
N ALA A 341 -1.47 -17.44 -3.47
CA ALA A 341 -2.25 -17.13 -4.66
C ALA A 341 -2.41 -15.61 -4.85
N VAL A 342 -2.74 -14.87 -3.78
CA VAL A 342 -2.92 -13.42 -3.85
C VAL A 342 -1.59 -12.72 -4.17
N ARG A 343 -0.47 -13.16 -3.58
CA ARG A 343 0.85 -12.55 -3.87
C ARG A 343 1.30 -12.80 -5.30
N MET A 344 1.12 -14.01 -5.82
CA MET A 344 1.42 -14.31 -7.22
C MET A 344 0.51 -13.54 -8.17
N ALA A 345 -0.80 -13.49 -7.90
CA ALA A 345 -1.73 -12.72 -8.72
C ALA A 345 -1.36 -11.23 -8.75
N GLN A 346 -1.05 -10.62 -7.59
CA GLN A 346 -0.61 -9.22 -7.51
C GLN A 346 0.66 -8.96 -8.32
N ALA A 347 1.66 -9.83 -8.20
CA ALA A 347 2.92 -9.73 -8.94
C ALA A 347 2.70 -9.88 -10.45
N ASN A 348 1.92 -10.86 -10.88
CA ASN A 348 1.63 -11.10 -12.29
C ASN A 348 0.85 -9.96 -12.93
N SER A 349 -0.17 -9.40 -12.25
CA SER A 349 -0.93 -8.27 -12.78
C SER A 349 -0.07 -7.02 -12.96
N LEU A 350 0.85 -6.76 -12.03
CA LEU A 350 1.77 -5.63 -12.12
C LEU A 350 2.79 -5.85 -13.24
N GLU A 351 3.52 -6.98 -13.21
CA GLU A 351 4.59 -7.24 -14.17
C GLU A 351 4.02 -7.33 -15.59
N LEU A 352 2.95 -8.08 -15.84
CA LEU A 352 2.36 -8.15 -17.19
C LEU A 352 1.73 -6.82 -17.62
N GLY A 353 1.19 -6.03 -16.69
CA GLY A 353 0.72 -4.67 -16.97
C GLY A 353 1.83 -3.79 -17.53
N GLU A 354 3.01 -3.79 -16.90
CA GLU A 354 4.19 -3.06 -17.38
C GLU A 354 4.69 -3.59 -18.74
N ARG A 355 4.65 -4.91 -18.93
CA ARG A 355 5.02 -5.56 -20.22
C ARG A 355 4.04 -5.27 -21.35
N CYS A 356 2.85 -4.75 -21.06
CA CYS A 356 1.88 -4.25 -22.04
C CYS A 356 2.06 -2.75 -22.34
N GLY A 357 3.08 -2.10 -21.75
CA GLY A 357 3.31 -0.67 -21.87
C GLY A 357 2.11 0.15 -21.35
N THR A 358 1.90 1.34 -21.90
CA THR A 358 0.82 2.23 -21.47
C THR A 358 -0.57 1.60 -21.61
N GLN A 359 -0.78 0.68 -22.57
CA GLN A 359 -2.08 0.02 -22.69
C GLN A 359 -2.39 -0.84 -21.46
N GLY A 360 -1.38 -1.41 -20.80
CA GLY A 360 -1.55 -2.22 -19.59
C GLY A 360 -2.04 -1.45 -18.36
N ILE A 361 -1.86 -0.12 -18.30
CA ILE A 361 -2.37 0.71 -17.20
C ILE A 361 -3.80 1.19 -17.42
N MET A 362 -4.35 1.04 -18.64
CA MET A 362 -5.69 1.48 -18.96
C MET A 362 -6.74 0.53 -18.35
N GLU A 363 -7.69 1.09 -17.61
CA GLU A 363 -8.78 0.36 -16.97
C GLU A 363 -9.59 -0.52 -17.96
N ILE A 364 -9.68 -0.06 -19.22
CA ILE A 364 -10.29 -0.75 -20.35
C ILE A 364 -9.74 -2.17 -20.63
N ASN A 365 -8.51 -2.43 -20.16
CA ASN A 365 -7.73 -3.64 -20.43
C ASN A 365 -7.62 -4.61 -19.24
N GLN A 366 -8.43 -4.42 -18.19
CA GLN A 366 -8.58 -5.28 -17.01
C GLN A 366 -7.36 -5.39 -16.06
N LEU A 367 -6.12 -5.39 -16.56
CA LEU A 367 -4.90 -5.67 -15.76
C LEU A 367 -4.74 -4.75 -14.55
N SER A 368 -4.80 -3.43 -14.75
CA SER A 368 -4.63 -2.45 -13.67
C SER A 368 -5.77 -2.50 -12.65
N VAL A 369 -6.98 -2.84 -13.09
CA VAL A 369 -8.15 -2.93 -12.21
C VAL A 369 -8.10 -4.18 -11.35
N ILE A 370 -7.80 -5.32 -11.96
CA ILE A 370 -7.58 -6.60 -11.26
C ILE A 370 -6.48 -6.44 -10.21
N HIS A 371 -5.38 -5.75 -10.53
CA HIS A 371 -4.35 -5.45 -9.54
C HIS A 371 -4.90 -4.61 -8.37
N GLY A 372 -5.65 -3.54 -8.64
CA GLY A 372 -6.28 -2.71 -7.61
C GLY A 372 -7.25 -3.49 -6.72
N ASP A 373 -7.96 -4.46 -7.29
CA ASP A 373 -8.89 -5.33 -6.60
C ASP A 373 -8.21 -6.35 -5.68
N LEU A 374 -7.16 -7.01 -6.17
CA LEU A 374 -6.37 -7.97 -5.41
C LEU A 374 -5.71 -7.35 -4.16
N ARG A 375 -5.51 -6.03 -4.12
CA ARG A 375 -5.05 -5.32 -2.91
C ARG A 375 -6.07 -5.41 -1.77
N GLY A 376 -7.37 -5.39 -2.09
CA GLY A 376 -8.42 -5.62 -1.10
C GLY A 376 -8.42 -7.06 -0.58
N GLY A 377 -8.23 -8.03 -1.47
CA GLY A 377 -8.18 -9.46 -1.11
C GLY A 377 -7.02 -9.84 -0.19
N ALA A 378 -5.91 -9.11 -0.23
CA ALA A 378 -4.80 -9.29 0.70
C ALA A 378 -5.14 -8.91 2.16
N ILE A 379 -6.15 -8.05 2.36
CA ILE A 379 -6.51 -7.44 3.64
C ILE A 379 -7.79 -8.06 4.23
N ALA A 380 -8.83 -8.24 3.39
CA ALA A 380 -10.14 -8.79 3.79
C ALA A 380 -10.02 -10.24 4.28
N ASP A 381 -10.91 -10.72 5.15
CA ASP A 381 -10.90 -12.10 5.70
C ASP A 381 -9.53 -12.55 6.27
N GLY A 382 -8.90 -11.65 7.04
CA GLY A 382 -7.62 -11.87 7.70
C GLY A 382 -6.43 -11.40 6.88
N ASP A 383 -5.87 -10.26 7.26
CA ASP A 383 -4.67 -9.70 6.63
C ASP A 383 -3.54 -10.75 6.49
N ILE A 384 -2.94 -10.83 5.30
CA ILE A 384 -1.92 -11.84 4.97
C ILE A 384 -0.76 -11.80 5.96
N LEU A 385 -0.27 -10.60 6.32
CA LEU A 385 0.85 -10.49 7.24
C LEU A 385 0.45 -10.95 8.65
N THR A 386 -0.69 -10.47 9.15
CA THR A 386 -1.20 -10.81 10.49
C THR A 386 -1.47 -12.30 10.64
N THR A 387 -2.10 -12.92 9.65
CA THR A 387 -2.34 -14.38 9.63
C THR A 387 -1.04 -15.16 9.48
N SER A 388 -0.10 -14.65 8.69
CA SER A 388 1.22 -15.27 8.55
C SER A 388 2.01 -15.24 9.85
N ILE A 389 2.03 -14.11 10.58
CA ILE A 389 2.65 -14.01 11.91
C ILE A 389 2.07 -15.07 12.85
N ARG A 390 0.74 -15.15 12.92
CA ARG A 390 0.05 -16.15 13.75
C ARG A 390 0.52 -17.56 13.42
N PHE A 391 0.41 -17.98 12.16
CA PHE A 391 0.62 -19.39 11.81
C PHE A 391 2.10 -19.77 11.68
N ALA A 392 2.96 -18.87 11.23
CA ALA A 392 4.40 -19.07 11.27
C ALA A 392 4.85 -19.34 12.71
N VAL A 393 4.46 -18.51 13.68
CA VAL A 393 4.81 -18.73 15.08
C VAL A 393 4.29 -20.07 15.60
N GLU A 394 3.04 -20.44 15.30
CA GLU A 394 2.47 -21.74 15.70
C GLU A 394 3.21 -22.94 15.08
N VAL A 395 3.71 -22.82 13.84
CA VAL A 395 4.58 -23.81 13.19
C VAL A 395 5.94 -23.88 13.90
N LEU A 396 6.54 -22.73 14.18
CA LEU A 396 7.86 -22.66 14.80
C LEU A 396 7.86 -23.24 16.23
N ILE A 397 6.84 -22.97 17.04
CA ILE A 397 6.71 -23.56 18.39
C ILE A 397 6.17 -25.00 18.40
N GLY A 398 5.84 -25.56 17.22
CA GLY A 398 5.46 -26.97 17.06
C GLY A 398 4.01 -27.31 17.38
N ARG A 399 3.14 -26.31 17.57
CA ARG A 399 1.69 -26.49 17.80
C ARG A 399 0.93 -26.72 16.49
N MET A 400 1.43 -26.18 15.39
CA MET A 400 0.97 -26.46 14.03
C MET A 400 2.06 -27.19 13.25
N LYS A 401 1.67 -28.09 12.36
CA LYS A 401 2.59 -28.74 11.42
C LYS A 401 2.09 -28.55 9.99
N PRO A 402 2.95 -28.10 9.07
CA PRO A 402 2.67 -28.17 7.63
C PRO A 402 2.27 -29.59 7.21
N PRO A 403 1.37 -29.75 6.23
CA PRO A 403 1.12 -31.05 5.61
C PRO A 403 2.42 -31.68 5.11
N ALA A 404 2.59 -32.97 5.36
CA ALA A 404 3.81 -33.69 4.98
C ALA A 404 3.96 -33.73 3.46
N THR A 405 5.20 -33.66 2.98
CA THR A 405 5.51 -33.78 1.55
C THR A 405 5.81 -35.21 1.16
N LEU A 406 5.46 -35.57 -0.08
CA LEU A 406 5.88 -36.82 -0.72
C LEU A 406 7.24 -36.69 -1.42
N TYR A 407 7.78 -35.47 -1.51
CA TYR A 407 9.00 -35.15 -2.26
C TYR A 407 10.03 -34.44 -1.36
N PRO A 408 10.50 -35.09 -0.27
CA PRO A 408 11.36 -34.44 0.73
C PRO A 408 12.67 -33.89 0.15
N ASP A 409 13.19 -34.53 -0.91
CA ASP A 409 14.45 -34.14 -1.57
C ASP A 409 14.31 -32.97 -2.55
N ASN A 410 13.09 -32.55 -2.87
CA ASN A 410 12.84 -31.40 -3.74
C ASN A 410 13.39 -30.10 -3.11
N ILE A 411 13.90 -29.20 -3.95
CA ILE A 411 14.56 -27.96 -3.48
C ILE A 411 13.64 -27.03 -2.69
N LEU A 412 12.33 -27.00 -2.99
CA LEU A 412 11.34 -26.21 -2.25
C LEU A 412 11.02 -26.84 -0.90
N SER A 413 10.96 -28.18 -0.82
CA SER A 413 10.83 -28.91 0.46
C SER A 413 12.02 -28.66 1.37
N ARG A 414 13.24 -28.73 0.83
CA ARG A 414 14.46 -28.44 1.58
C ARG A 414 14.51 -26.98 2.05
N HIS A 415 14.01 -26.04 1.24
CA HIS A 415 13.90 -24.62 1.62
C HIS A 415 12.93 -24.42 2.79
N GLU A 416 11.73 -24.98 2.69
CA GLU A 416 10.74 -24.96 3.78
C GLU A 416 11.33 -25.51 5.09
N GLN A 417 11.87 -26.72 5.05
CA GLN A 417 12.42 -27.41 6.22
C GLN A 417 13.55 -26.58 6.86
N TYR A 418 14.48 -26.09 6.05
CA TYR A 418 15.58 -25.28 6.54
C TYR A 418 15.09 -23.95 7.15
N MET A 419 14.13 -23.27 6.53
CA MET A 419 13.58 -22.03 7.09
C MET A 419 12.93 -22.26 8.47
N ILE A 420 12.20 -23.37 8.62
CA ILE A 420 11.61 -23.75 9.92
C ILE A 420 12.71 -24.02 10.95
N GLU A 421 13.77 -24.74 10.59
CA GLU A 421 14.90 -25.05 11.48
C GLU A 421 15.68 -23.79 11.88
N GLU A 422 16.01 -22.92 10.92
CA GLU A 422 16.73 -21.67 11.13
C GLU A 422 15.97 -20.77 12.11
N LEU A 423 14.68 -20.54 11.85
CA LEU A 423 13.85 -19.66 12.70
C LEU A 423 13.56 -20.28 14.07
N ARG A 424 13.48 -21.62 14.18
CA ARG A 424 13.41 -22.31 15.48
C ARG A 424 14.69 -22.10 16.29
N GLY A 425 15.86 -22.11 15.64
CA GLY A 425 17.13 -21.79 16.27
C GLY A 425 17.14 -20.39 16.91
N ILE A 426 16.53 -19.41 16.24
CA ILE A 426 16.38 -18.05 16.79
C ILE A 426 15.49 -18.06 18.03
N ILE A 427 14.33 -18.76 18.00
CA ILE A 427 13.44 -18.86 19.17
C ILE A 427 14.13 -19.52 20.37
N GLN A 428 14.94 -20.55 20.13
CA GLN A 428 15.71 -21.25 21.17
C GLN A 428 16.80 -20.38 21.80
N SER A 429 17.26 -19.32 21.12
CA SER A 429 18.26 -18.39 21.65
C SER A 429 17.69 -17.40 22.68
N GLY A 430 16.37 -17.21 22.72
CA GLY A 430 15.68 -16.33 23.67
C GLY A 430 14.91 -17.08 24.76
N THR A 431 14.23 -16.31 25.62
CA THR A 431 13.43 -16.87 26.73
C THR A 431 12.08 -17.44 26.26
N SER A 432 11.50 -16.85 25.22
CA SER A 432 10.27 -17.32 24.57
C SER A 432 10.13 -16.70 23.17
N HIS A 433 9.17 -17.19 22.38
CA HIS A 433 8.78 -16.57 21.11
C HIS A 433 8.19 -15.15 21.25
N ARG A 434 7.92 -14.69 22.48
CA ARG A 434 7.48 -13.32 22.80
C ARG A 434 8.59 -12.45 23.38
N ASP A 435 9.81 -12.97 23.44
CA ASP A 435 10.97 -12.18 23.80
C ASP A 435 11.17 -11.08 22.74
N PRO A 436 11.21 -9.79 23.09
CA PRO A 436 11.32 -8.70 22.11
C PRO A 436 12.53 -8.84 21.18
N SER A 437 13.62 -9.46 21.66
CA SER A 437 14.82 -9.70 20.85
C SER A 437 14.64 -10.81 19.81
N VAL A 438 13.82 -11.82 20.12
CA VAL A 438 13.44 -12.92 19.21
C VAL A 438 12.36 -12.45 18.24
N GLU A 439 11.32 -11.78 18.75
CA GLU A 439 10.19 -11.27 17.97
C GLU A 439 10.68 -10.41 16.80
N LYS A 440 11.58 -9.47 17.09
CA LYS A 440 12.19 -8.56 16.10
C LYS A 440 12.88 -9.30 14.95
N GLN A 441 13.50 -10.45 15.25
CA GLN A 441 14.18 -11.27 14.25
C GLN A 441 13.23 -12.19 13.48
N ILE A 442 12.18 -12.74 14.10
CA ILE A 442 11.30 -13.72 13.43
C ILE A 442 10.16 -13.08 12.62
N LEU A 443 9.62 -11.93 13.05
CA LEU A 443 8.44 -11.32 12.42
C LEU A 443 8.64 -11.03 10.92
N PRO A 444 9.78 -10.49 10.47
CA PRO A 444 10.03 -10.24 9.04
C PRO A 444 9.97 -11.50 8.16
N PHE A 445 10.12 -12.69 8.74
CA PHE A 445 10.12 -13.96 8.01
C PHE A 445 8.81 -14.71 8.06
N CYS A 446 7.82 -14.24 8.83
CA CYS A 446 6.59 -15.00 9.02
C CYS A 446 5.81 -15.16 7.70
N GLU A 447 5.67 -14.10 6.91
CA GLU A 447 5.06 -14.18 5.58
C GLU A 447 5.94 -14.99 4.59
N PRO A 448 7.26 -14.74 4.46
CA PRO A 448 8.13 -15.59 3.64
C PRO A 448 8.08 -17.09 3.98
N LEU A 449 8.00 -17.45 5.27
CA LEU A 449 7.86 -18.84 5.71
C LEU A 449 6.53 -19.45 5.24
N MET A 450 5.42 -18.73 5.42
CA MET A 450 4.11 -19.17 4.95
C MET A 450 4.06 -19.30 3.43
N ALA A 451 4.73 -18.40 2.71
CA ALA A 451 4.89 -18.49 1.26
C ALA A 451 5.74 -19.71 0.85
N ALA A 452 6.86 -19.97 1.53
CA ALA A 452 7.71 -21.14 1.27
C ALA A 452 6.95 -22.46 1.46
N ILE A 453 6.19 -22.59 2.57
CA ILE A 453 5.30 -23.74 2.80
C ILE A 453 4.32 -23.86 1.64
N THR A 454 3.68 -22.75 1.27
CA THR A 454 2.70 -22.71 0.18
C THR A 454 3.26 -23.17 -1.16
N TYR A 455 4.43 -22.68 -1.57
CA TYR A 455 5.02 -23.04 -2.86
C TYR A 455 5.45 -24.49 -2.92
N ARG A 456 5.92 -25.05 -1.80
CA ARG A 456 6.13 -26.49 -1.70
C ARG A 456 4.80 -27.26 -1.80
N MET A 457 3.74 -26.81 -1.15
CA MET A 457 2.42 -27.46 -1.28
C MET A 457 1.92 -27.43 -2.72
N ALA A 458 2.10 -26.30 -3.41
CA ALA A 458 1.68 -26.13 -4.78
C ALA A 458 2.49 -27.03 -5.73
N TYR A 459 3.79 -27.21 -5.48
CA TYR A 459 4.62 -28.20 -6.17
C TYR A 459 4.10 -29.63 -5.97
N ASP A 460 3.82 -30.04 -4.73
CA ASP A 460 3.29 -31.38 -4.46
C ASP A 460 1.94 -31.61 -5.15
N ALA A 461 1.05 -30.61 -5.14
CA ALA A 461 -0.23 -30.67 -5.84
C ALA A 461 -0.03 -30.81 -7.36
N ALA A 462 0.87 -30.03 -7.95
CA ALA A 462 1.20 -30.11 -9.38
C ALA A 462 1.77 -31.49 -9.78
N MET A 463 2.61 -32.07 -8.91
CA MET A 463 3.13 -33.43 -9.10
C MET A 463 2.03 -34.48 -8.97
N GLY A 464 1.13 -34.33 -7.99
CA GLY A 464 -0.03 -35.20 -7.78
C GLY A 464 -0.99 -35.21 -8.97
N ASP A 465 -1.25 -34.03 -9.53
CA ASP A 465 -2.08 -33.83 -10.74
C ASP A 465 -1.34 -34.18 -12.04
N ARG A 466 -0.06 -34.56 -11.97
CA ARG A 466 0.78 -34.94 -13.12
C ARG A 466 0.83 -33.85 -14.20
N LEU A 467 0.97 -32.60 -13.79
CA LEU A 467 1.18 -31.49 -14.73
C LEU A 467 2.45 -31.70 -15.56
N ASP A 468 2.49 -31.09 -16.75
CA ASP A 468 3.67 -31.11 -17.62
C ASP A 468 4.91 -30.66 -16.84
N SER A 469 5.98 -31.46 -16.90
CA SER A 469 7.20 -31.18 -16.12
C SER A 469 7.81 -29.82 -16.45
N ARG A 470 7.62 -29.31 -17.68
CA ARG A 470 8.11 -27.99 -18.10
C ARG A 470 7.37 -26.85 -17.38
N ILE A 471 6.08 -27.02 -17.11
CA ILE A 471 5.28 -26.08 -16.31
C ILE A 471 5.78 -26.09 -14.87
N ILE A 472 6.03 -27.28 -14.33
CA ILE A 472 6.55 -27.46 -12.97
C ILE A 472 7.94 -26.83 -12.85
N ASP A 473 8.84 -27.04 -13.82
CA ASP A 473 10.19 -26.46 -13.83
C ASP A 473 10.15 -24.93 -13.86
N MET A 474 9.24 -24.35 -14.66
CA MET A 474 9.05 -22.90 -14.74
C MET A 474 8.50 -22.34 -13.42
N PHE A 475 7.55 -23.04 -12.79
CA PHE A 475 7.03 -22.69 -11.47
C PHE A 475 8.13 -22.72 -10.40
N VAL A 476 8.92 -23.79 -10.35
CA VAL A 476 10.04 -23.95 -9.42
C VAL A 476 11.07 -22.83 -9.63
N ALA A 477 11.44 -22.51 -10.87
CA ALA A 477 12.33 -21.39 -11.17
C ALA A 477 11.77 -20.05 -10.68
N SER A 478 10.44 -19.84 -10.78
CA SER A 478 9.79 -18.64 -10.26
C SER A 478 9.81 -18.57 -8.73
N ALA A 479 9.64 -19.69 -8.04
CA ALA A 479 9.69 -19.75 -6.57
C ALA A 479 11.12 -19.53 -6.04
N VAL A 480 12.14 -20.05 -6.75
CA VAL A 480 13.56 -19.84 -6.41
C VAL A 480 13.93 -18.35 -6.40
N LYS A 481 13.34 -17.55 -7.28
CA LYS A 481 13.57 -16.09 -7.38
C LYS A 481 13.14 -15.33 -6.11
N LEU A 482 12.30 -15.92 -5.25
CA LEU A 482 11.76 -15.27 -4.06
C LEU A 482 12.70 -15.32 -2.84
N ASP A 483 13.67 -16.24 -2.83
CA ASP A 483 14.73 -16.28 -1.80
C ASP A 483 16.09 -16.66 -2.40
N PRO A 484 16.59 -15.89 -3.38
CA PRO A 484 17.70 -16.33 -4.21
C PRO A 484 19.03 -16.40 -3.44
N ALA A 485 19.16 -15.66 -2.33
CA ALA A 485 20.30 -15.78 -1.41
C ALA A 485 20.33 -17.12 -0.68
N TRP A 486 19.17 -17.62 -0.23
CA TRP A 486 19.11 -18.93 0.40
C TRP A 486 19.49 -20.04 -0.59
N TYR A 487 18.94 -20.00 -1.81
CA TYR A 487 19.26 -21.01 -2.84
C TYR A 487 20.73 -20.98 -3.25
N ALA A 488 21.37 -19.80 -3.26
CA ALA A 488 22.80 -19.68 -3.48
C ALA A 488 23.63 -20.25 -2.32
N GLU A 489 23.33 -19.85 -1.08
CA GLU A 489 24.12 -20.19 0.10
C GLU A 489 23.93 -21.65 0.59
N LYS A 490 22.67 -22.09 0.67
CA LYS A 490 22.28 -23.39 1.25
C LYS A 490 21.77 -24.37 0.21
N GLY A 491 21.10 -23.86 -0.83
CA GLY A 491 20.60 -24.68 -1.94
C GLY A 491 21.69 -25.20 -2.87
N GLY A 492 22.88 -24.60 -2.87
CA GLY A 492 23.96 -24.95 -3.80
C GLY A 492 23.62 -24.60 -5.26
N ILE A 493 22.72 -23.63 -5.47
CA ILE A 493 22.29 -23.15 -6.77
C ILE A 493 22.76 -21.71 -6.93
N PRO A 494 23.95 -21.47 -7.52
CA PRO A 494 24.46 -20.12 -7.70
C PRO A 494 23.50 -19.26 -8.52
N ARG A 495 23.52 -17.94 -8.33
CA ARG A 495 22.71 -16.93 -9.03
C ARG A 495 22.66 -17.17 -10.54
N MET A 496 23.81 -17.47 -11.15
CA MET A 496 23.84 -17.72 -12.58
C MET A 496 23.11 -19.00 -12.99
N LYS A 497 23.15 -20.04 -12.15
CA LYS A 497 22.38 -21.26 -12.36
C LYS A 497 20.88 -21.02 -12.14
N GLN A 498 20.50 -20.18 -11.18
CA GLN A 498 19.10 -19.78 -10.99
C GLN A 498 18.54 -19.08 -12.25
N ALA A 499 19.29 -18.13 -12.81
CA ALA A 499 18.91 -17.48 -14.07
C ALA A 499 18.82 -18.48 -15.24
N GLN A 500 19.76 -19.43 -15.34
CA GLN A 500 19.73 -20.50 -16.35
C GLN A 500 18.54 -21.44 -16.19
N MET A 501 18.13 -21.76 -14.96
CA MET A 501 16.94 -22.58 -14.70
C MET A 501 15.69 -21.90 -15.26
N GLN A 502 15.53 -20.60 -15.00
CA GLN A 502 14.40 -19.82 -15.52
C GLN A 502 14.43 -19.73 -17.05
N GLU A 503 15.59 -19.42 -17.64
CA GLU A 503 15.74 -19.35 -19.09
C GLU A 503 15.47 -20.70 -19.76
N ALA A 504 16.00 -21.79 -19.22
CA ALA A 504 15.83 -23.14 -19.77
C ALA A 504 14.36 -23.58 -19.71
N ALA A 505 13.69 -23.38 -18.57
CA ALA A 505 12.28 -23.70 -18.42
C ALA A 505 11.41 -22.87 -19.38
N ALA A 506 11.67 -21.57 -19.49
CA ALA A 506 10.96 -20.69 -20.41
C ALA A 506 11.18 -21.11 -21.88
N CYS A 507 12.43 -21.41 -22.27
CA CYS A 507 12.76 -21.88 -23.61
C CYS A 507 12.08 -23.22 -23.94
N ALA A 508 11.91 -24.11 -22.97
CA ALA A 508 11.23 -25.39 -23.15
C ALA A 508 9.70 -25.25 -23.34
N LEU A 509 9.10 -24.21 -22.75
CA LEU A 509 7.66 -23.93 -22.85
C LEU A 509 7.28 -23.07 -24.06
N LEU A 510 8.17 -22.15 -24.48
CA LEU A 510 7.87 -21.13 -25.50
C LEU A 510 7.24 -21.69 -26.80
N PRO A 511 7.71 -22.81 -27.39
CA PRO A 511 7.12 -23.36 -28.61
C PRO A 511 5.63 -23.73 -28.46
N ASP A 512 5.24 -24.19 -27.28
CA ASP A 512 3.89 -24.68 -26.98
C ASP A 512 3.04 -23.66 -26.20
N LEU A 513 3.52 -22.42 -26.05
CA LEU A 513 2.79 -21.34 -25.42
C LEU A 513 1.31 -21.25 -25.85
N PRO A 514 0.92 -21.33 -27.15
CA PRO A 514 -0.49 -21.26 -27.51
C PRO A 514 -1.34 -22.37 -26.89
N SER A 515 -0.81 -23.60 -26.76
CA SER A 515 -1.52 -24.71 -26.11
C SER A 515 -1.68 -24.46 -24.62
N PHE A 516 -0.66 -23.94 -23.94
CA PHE A 516 -0.78 -23.61 -22.52
C PHE A 516 -1.70 -22.42 -22.25
N VAL A 517 -1.79 -21.45 -23.16
CA VAL A 517 -2.75 -20.34 -23.08
C VAL A 517 -4.17 -20.84 -23.25
N GLU A 518 -4.41 -21.83 -24.12
CA GLU A 518 -5.72 -22.47 -24.28
C GLU A 518 -6.17 -23.20 -23.00
N GLN A 519 -5.24 -23.85 -22.29
CA GLN A 519 -5.50 -24.49 -20.99
C GLN A 519 -5.90 -23.51 -19.88
N LEU A 520 -5.69 -22.20 -20.06
CA LEU A 520 -6.21 -21.20 -19.13
C LEU A 520 -7.73 -21.07 -19.22
N GLU A 521 -8.38 -21.50 -20.30
CA GLU A 521 -9.85 -21.40 -20.48
C GLU A 521 -10.41 -19.99 -20.20
N ALA A 522 -9.61 -18.94 -20.45
CA ALA A 522 -9.92 -17.57 -20.05
C ALA A 522 -10.47 -16.68 -21.18
N LYS A 523 -10.44 -17.17 -22.43
CA LYS A 523 -10.75 -16.39 -23.64
C LYS A 523 -12.10 -15.66 -23.55
N ASP A 524 -13.13 -16.34 -23.09
CA ASP A 524 -14.49 -15.79 -23.03
C ASP A 524 -14.66 -14.78 -21.89
N TYR A 525 -13.68 -14.59 -21.01
CA TYR A 525 -13.70 -13.62 -19.92
C TYR A 525 -12.91 -12.35 -20.24
N ILE A 526 -12.30 -12.28 -21.42
CA ILE A 526 -11.49 -11.13 -21.82
C ILE A 526 -12.38 -10.06 -22.44
N THR A 527 -12.36 -8.88 -21.85
CA THR A 527 -12.92 -7.63 -22.39
C THR A 527 -11.86 -6.62 -22.79
N ALA A 528 -10.58 -6.94 -22.56
CA ALA A 528 -9.46 -6.09 -22.92
C ALA A 528 -9.30 -5.98 -24.45
N PRO A 529 -9.67 -4.85 -25.08
CA PRO A 529 -9.64 -4.74 -26.54
C PRO A 529 -8.22 -4.82 -27.12
N MET A 530 -7.18 -4.62 -26.30
CA MET A 530 -5.79 -4.69 -26.74
C MET A 530 -5.34 -6.09 -27.18
N ILE A 531 -6.14 -7.15 -27.00
CA ILE A 531 -5.77 -8.47 -27.53
C ILE A 531 -6.08 -8.62 -29.03
N SER A 532 -6.84 -7.70 -29.63
CA SER A 532 -7.23 -7.73 -31.04
C SER A 532 -7.09 -6.35 -31.69
N ASN A 533 -6.57 -6.29 -32.92
CA ASN A 533 -6.53 -5.03 -33.68
C ASN A 533 -7.95 -4.55 -34.03
N GLU A 534 -8.85 -5.47 -34.33
CA GLU A 534 -10.23 -5.18 -34.69
C GLU A 534 -11.00 -4.59 -33.50
N GLU A 535 -10.91 -5.24 -32.34
CA GLU A 535 -11.57 -4.76 -31.11
C GLU A 535 -10.99 -3.43 -30.65
N TRP A 536 -9.66 -3.27 -30.69
CA TRP A 536 -9.00 -2.00 -30.38
C TRP A 536 -9.50 -0.86 -31.28
N ASN A 537 -9.58 -1.11 -32.59
CA ASN A 537 -10.05 -0.11 -33.55
C ASN A 537 -11.54 0.20 -33.37
N GLY A 538 -12.37 -0.81 -33.05
CA GLY A 538 -13.80 -0.63 -32.79
C GLY A 538 -14.06 0.22 -31.54
N VAL A 539 -13.38 -0.07 -30.44
CA VAL A 539 -13.44 0.75 -29.21
C VAL A 539 -13.01 2.18 -29.49
N ARG A 540 -11.92 2.36 -30.24
CA ARG A 540 -11.41 3.68 -30.59
C ARG A 540 -12.44 4.50 -31.37
N ALA A 541 -13.11 3.91 -32.36
CA ALA A 541 -14.12 4.61 -33.17
C ALA A 541 -15.29 5.17 -32.34
N GLY A 542 -15.51 4.63 -31.13
CA GLY A 542 -16.51 5.13 -30.19
C GLY A 542 -16.01 6.16 -29.17
N LEU A 543 -14.72 6.51 -29.18
CA LEU A 543 -14.18 7.55 -28.30
C LEU A 543 -14.66 8.93 -28.74
N LEU A 544 -14.84 9.84 -27.78
CA LEU A 544 -15.23 11.21 -28.06
C LEU A 544 -14.06 12.02 -28.61
N LEU A 545 -14.23 12.50 -29.85
CA LEU A 545 -13.38 13.49 -30.47
C LEU A 545 -13.72 14.88 -29.91
N LEU A 546 -12.78 15.53 -29.22
CA LEU A 546 -12.99 16.89 -28.71
C LEU A 546 -12.64 17.91 -29.79
N GLU A 547 -13.63 18.38 -30.55
CA GLU A 547 -13.45 19.44 -31.54
C GLU A 547 -13.85 20.83 -31.02
N GLU A 548 -14.75 20.96 -30.03
CA GLU A 548 -15.11 22.26 -29.45
C GLU A 548 -15.83 22.16 -28.10
N ARG A 549 -15.49 23.08 -27.18
CA ARG A 549 -16.13 23.41 -25.89
C ARG A 549 -16.14 22.32 -24.78
N SER A 550 -15.04 22.20 -24.04
CA SER A 550 -15.07 21.82 -22.62
C SER A 550 -14.91 23.07 -21.72
N ARG A 551 -16.02 23.72 -21.34
CA ARG A 551 -16.00 24.71 -20.25
C ARG A 551 -15.87 23.98 -18.91
N ILE A 552 -14.66 23.71 -18.42
CA ILE A 552 -14.51 23.25 -17.02
C ILE A 552 -13.35 23.95 -16.27
N SER A 553 -13.76 24.63 -15.19
CA SER A 553 -13.02 25.16 -14.02
C SER A 553 -11.85 26.14 -14.21
N TYR A 554 -12.17 27.30 -14.77
CA TYR A 554 -11.34 28.52 -14.84
C TYR A 554 -11.01 29.15 -13.46
N GLU A 555 -11.73 28.81 -12.39
CA GLU A 555 -11.73 29.55 -11.11
C GLU A 555 -10.39 29.53 -10.33
N ARG A 556 -9.64 28.42 -10.35
CA ARG A 556 -8.38 28.31 -9.59
C ARG A 556 -7.23 29.11 -10.23
N ILE A 557 -7.19 29.14 -11.56
CA ILE A 557 -6.17 29.88 -12.30
C ILE A 557 -6.51 31.36 -12.28
N LYS A 558 -7.80 31.72 -12.37
CA LYS A 558 -8.27 33.09 -12.15
C LYS A 558 -7.86 33.61 -10.79
N ALA A 559 -7.94 32.79 -9.74
CA ALA A 559 -7.46 33.16 -8.41
C ALA A 559 -5.94 33.43 -8.40
N VAL A 560 -5.12 32.64 -9.10
CA VAL A 560 -3.66 32.89 -9.22
C VAL A 560 -3.36 34.12 -10.10
N ILE A 561 -4.02 34.26 -11.24
CA ILE A 561 -3.90 35.41 -12.14
C ILE A 561 -4.32 36.71 -11.43
N GLN A 562 -5.38 36.66 -10.60
CA GLN A 562 -5.84 37.79 -9.78
C GLN A 562 -4.92 38.07 -8.59
N LEU A 563 -4.39 37.03 -7.92
CA LEU A 563 -3.45 37.20 -6.80
C LEU A 563 -2.16 37.92 -7.23
N TYR A 564 -1.74 37.69 -8.48
CA TYR A 564 -0.48 38.21 -9.04
C TYR A 564 -0.65 39.24 -10.16
N ASN A 565 -1.89 39.63 -10.47
CA ASN A 565 -2.26 40.66 -11.44
C ASN A 565 -1.63 40.50 -12.84
N LEU A 566 -1.61 39.27 -13.37
CA LEU A 566 -0.97 38.94 -14.65
C LEU A 566 -1.89 39.26 -15.84
N THR A 567 -1.36 39.90 -16.90
CA THR A 567 -2.10 40.15 -18.15
C THR A 567 -1.93 39.02 -19.17
N ALA A 568 -2.75 39.00 -20.22
CA ALA A 568 -2.63 38.01 -21.31
C ALA A 568 -1.31 38.16 -22.08
N ASP A 569 -0.81 39.40 -22.23
CA ASP A 569 0.47 39.68 -22.87
C ASP A 569 1.65 39.22 -21.99
N ASP A 570 1.54 39.32 -20.65
CA ASP A 570 2.56 38.78 -19.73
C ASP A 570 2.70 37.25 -19.86
N ILE A 571 1.59 36.53 -20.07
CA ILE A 571 1.60 35.08 -20.26
C ILE A 571 2.25 34.70 -21.61
N LEU A 572 1.95 35.46 -22.67
CA LEU A 572 2.52 35.27 -24.01
C LEU A 572 4.00 35.64 -24.11
N GLU A 573 4.42 36.73 -23.46
CA GLU A 573 5.82 37.12 -23.38
C GLU A 573 6.61 36.11 -22.52
N ALA A 574 6.02 35.62 -21.43
CA ALA A 574 6.64 34.63 -20.57
C ALA A 574 6.73 33.22 -21.20
N SER A 575 5.79 32.84 -22.07
CA SER A 575 5.86 31.57 -22.82
C SER A 575 6.88 31.59 -23.96
N SER A 576 7.09 32.75 -24.59
CA SER A 576 8.10 32.92 -25.65
C SER A 576 9.53 33.05 -25.11
N ARG A 577 9.69 33.57 -23.88
CA ARG A 577 10.98 33.71 -23.17
C ARG A 577 11.15 32.70 -22.02
N TYR A 578 10.37 31.62 -22.04
CA TYR A 578 10.27 30.64 -20.95
C TYR A 578 11.64 30.20 -20.40
N TRP A 579 12.60 29.94 -21.29
CA TRP A 579 13.95 29.52 -20.93
C TRP A 579 14.84 30.64 -20.38
N GLU A 580 14.65 31.89 -20.80
CA GLU A 580 15.39 33.04 -20.25
C GLU A 580 14.89 33.40 -18.85
N LEU A 581 13.57 33.29 -18.62
CA LEU A 581 12.93 33.67 -17.37
C LEU A 581 13.06 32.60 -16.27
N LEU A 582 13.17 31.31 -16.61
CA LEU A 582 13.41 30.24 -15.63
C LEU A 582 14.77 30.35 -14.94
N TYR A 583 15.75 30.96 -15.63
CA TYR A 583 17.14 31.09 -15.19
C TYR A 583 17.59 32.55 -15.00
N ALA A 584 16.67 33.53 -15.10
CA ALA A 584 16.96 34.93 -14.83
C ALA A 584 17.10 35.16 -13.31
N PRO A 585 18.30 35.55 -12.81
CA PRO A 585 18.52 35.74 -11.37
C PRO A 585 17.69 36.86 -10.75
N GLU A 586 17.17 37.78 -11.58
CA GLU A 586 16.62 39.05 -11.13
C GLU A 586 15.09 39.04 -10.90
N ARG A 587 14.38 37.95 -11.26
CA ARG A 587 12.90 37.82 -11.16
C ARG A 587 12.44 36.42 -10.69
N PRO A 588 12.81 35.97 -9.47
CA PRO A 588 12.51 34.62 -8.97
C PRO A 588 11.01 34.35 -8.73
N ASP A 589 10.21 35.39 -8.56
CA ASP A 589 8.76 35.39 -8.46
C ASP A 589 8.08 34.93 -9.76
N VAL A 590 8.53 35.42 -10.92
CA VAL A 590 8.00 35.06 -12.24
C VAL A 590 8.30 33.61 -12.60
N ALA A 591 9.51 33.11 -12.30
CA ALA A 591 9.86 31.70 -12.51
C ALA A 591 9.00 30.75 -11.67
N LYS A 592 8.64 31.13 -10.44
CA LYS A 592 7.78 30.35 -9.53
C LYS A 592 6.33 30.30 -10.02
N ILE A 593 5.86 31.36 -10.67
CA ILE A 593 4.54 31.47 -11.30
C ILE A 593 4.49 30.66 -12.61
N LEU A 594 5.49 30.77 -13.48
CA LEU A 594 5.55 30.01 -14.74
C LEU A 594 5.61 28.50 -14.50
N LYS A 595 6.31 28.06 -13.46
CA LYS A 595 6.32 26.67 -12.98
C LYS A 595 4.94 26.16 -12.51
N ARG A 596 4.02 27.06 -12.17
CA ARG A 596 2.66 26.73 -11.70
C ARG A 596 1.60 26.87 -12.79
N VAL A 597 1.85 27.65 -13.85
CA VAL A 597 0.85 28.02 -14.87
C VAL A 597 1.09 27.32 -16.22
N LEU A 598 2.32 26.93 -16.58
CA LEU A 598 2.60 26.22 -17.84
C LEU A 598 2.87 24.73 -17.59
N SER A 599 2.01 23.87 -18.13
CA SER A 599 2.26 22.42 -18.17
C SER A 599 3.08 22.08 -19.42
N GLY A 600 4.41 22.01 -19.30
CA GLY A 600 5.28 21.48 -20.35
C GLY A 600 5.16 19.95 -20.47
N GLN A 601 4.91 19.42 -21.67
CA GLN A 601 4.70 17.98 -21.93
C GLN A 601 5.63 17.42 -23.01
N TYR A 602 5.69 16.08 -23.13
CA TYR A 602 6.49 15.36 -24.12
C TYR A 602 5.65 14.35 -24.89
N LEU A 603 5.30 14.66 -26.14
CA LEU A 603 4.61 13.76 -27.06
C LEU A 603 5.62 12.94 -27.86
N MET A 604 6.23 11.97 -27.18
CA MET A 604 7.20 11.05 -27.77
C MET A 604 6.55 9.72 -28.21
N THR A 605 5.57 9.23 -27.46
CA THR A 605 5.02 7.88 -27.59
C THR A 605 3.84 7.84 -28.55
N GLU A 606 3.90 6.96 -29.55
CA GLU A 606 2.79 6.62 -30.45
C GLU A 606 2.05 5.35 -29.97
N ILE A 607 0.74 5.23 -30.14
CA ILE A 607 -0.04 4.06 -29.66
C ILE A 607 0.45 2.75 -30.30
N GLY A 608 0.59 2.76 -31.62
CA GLY A 608 0.92 1.60 -32.45
C GLY A 608 2.40 1.24 -32.45
N HIS A 609 3.27 2.21 -32.19
CA HIS A 609 4.73 2.03 -32.28
C HIS A 609 5.48 2.28 -30.97
N GLY A 610 4.82 2.78 -29.93
CA GLY A 610 5.45 3.11 -28.65
C GLY A 610 6.49 4.22 -28.84
N THR A 611 7.71 3.99 -28.34
CA THR A 611 8.87 4.86 -28.52
C THR A 611 9.79 4.40 -29.65
N ASP A 612 9.30 3.51 -30.56
CA ASP A 612 10.07 3.07 -31.72
C ASP A 612 10.30 4.22 -32.71
N ALA A 613 11.43 4.90 -32.53
CA ALA A 613 11.89 6.01 -33.33
C ALA A 613 11.96 5.74 -34.84
N ILE A 614 12.11 4.47 -35.25
CA ILE A 614 12.22 4.10 -36.67
C ILE A 614 10.84 4.09 -37.33
N ARG A 615 9.83 3.64 -36.60
CA ARG A 615 8.44 3.51 -37.09
C ARG A 615 7.54 4.70 -36.80
N MET A 616 8.05 5.69 -36.08
CA MET A 616 7.33 6.90 -35.79
C MET A 616 6.73 7.48 -37.07
N GLY A 617 5.40 7.49 -37.17
CA GLY A 617 4.73 7.88 -38.41
C GLY A 617 4.19 9.30 -38.39
N THR A 618 4.18 9.98 -37.23
CA THR A 618 3.97 11.43 -37.20
C THR A 618 5.10 12.13 -37.94
N THR A 619 4.78 12.97 -38.93
CA THR A 619 5.77 13.72 -39.73
C THR A 619 5.68 15.23 -39.48
N ALA A 620 6.78 15.93 -39.72
CA ALA A 620 6.87 17.39 -39.80
C ALA A 620 7.55 17.77 -41.12
N ILE A 621 6.78 18.35 -42.05
CA ILE A 621 7.27 18.69 -43.40
C ILE A 621 7.61 20.18 -43.44
N LEU A 622 8.85 20.52 -43.83
CA LEU A 622 9.27 21.91 -44.05
C LEU A 622 8.58 22.49 -45.30
N LYS A 623 7.84 23.60 -45.13
CA LYS A 623 7.18 24.33 -46.22
C LYS A 623 8.06 25.47 -46.77
N PRO A 624 7.80 25.94 -48.01
CA PRO A 624 8.63 26.99 -48.65
C PRO A 624 8.71 28.31 -47.88
N ASN A 625 7.72 28.63 -47.06
CA ASN A 625 7.68 29.82 -46.21
C ASN A 625 8.44 29.65 -44.88
N GLY A 626 9.15 28.54 -44.68
CA GLY A 626 9.90 28.22 -43.46
C GLY A 626 9.07 27.61 -42.33
N SER A 627 7.74 27.54 -42.45
CA SER A 627 6.87 26.87 -41.47
C SER A 627 6.91 25.34 -41.62
N PHE A 628 6.48 24.63 -40.59
CA PHE A 628 6.36 23.18 -40.56
C PHE A 628 4.90 22.75 -40.61
N ASP A 629 4.63 21.66 -41.29
CA ASP A 629 3.32 21.02 -41.38
C ASP A 629 3.40 19.67 -40.68
N LEU A 630 2.79 19.58 -39.50
CA LEU A 630 2.77 18.34 -38.74
C LEU A 630 1.56 17.50 -39.13
N HIS A 631 1.80 16.23 -39.39
CA HIS A 631 0.76 15.30 -39.81
C HIS A 631 0.88 13.95 -39.12
N THR A 632 -0.23 13.45 -38.58
CA THR A 632 -0.42 12.11 -38.03
C THR A 632 -1.22 11.30 -39.05
N PRO A 633 -0.61 10.34 -39.76
CA PRO A 633 -1.22 9.70 -40.92
C PRO A 633 -2.32 8.70 -40.55
N SER A 634 -2.24 8.12 -39.36
CA SER A 634 -3.27 7.22 -38.86
C SER A 634 -3.23 7.16 -37.33
N SER A 635 -4.15 6.40 -36.78
CA SER A 635 -4.29 6.24 -35.34
C SER A 635 -3.25 5.43 -34.63
N SER A 636 -2.55 4.54 -35.34
CA SER A 636 -1.38 3.89 -34.75
C SER A 636 -0.27 4.90 -34.44
N GLU A 637 -0.27 6.05 -35.11
CA GLU A 637 0.74 7.09 -34.95
C GLU A 637 0.28 8.23 -34.01
N ALA A 638 -0.94 8.15 -33.46
CA ALA A 638 -1.44 9.15 -32.52
C ALA A 638 -0.54 9.22 -31.28
N LYS A 639 -0.25 10.45 -30.83
CA LYS A 639 0.61 10.67 -29.67
C LYS A 639 -0.21 10.54 -28.38
N PHE A 640 0.23 9.71 -27.44
CA PHE A 640 -0.45 9.50 -26.15
C PHE A 640 0.21 10.31 -25.03
N MET A 641 -0.54 11.16 -24.29
CA MET A 641 -0.08 11.81 -23.04
C MET A 641 -1.22 12.33 -22.13
N LEU A 642 -0.85 12.71 -20.89
CA LEU A 642 -1.68 13.31 -19.85
C LEU A 642 -1.15 14.71 -19.47
N PRO A 643 -1.99 15.77 -19.39
CA PRO A 643 -3.23 16.03 -20.12
C PRO A 643 -3.00 16.78 -21.44
N SER A 644 -3.34 16.19 -22.59
CA SER A 644 -3.28 16.90 -23.89
C SER A 644 -4.61 17.54 -24.33
N ALA A 645 -5.71 17.29 -23.60
CA ALA A 645 -7.02 17.90 -23.85
C ALA A 645 -7.16 19.29 -23.18
N PRO A 646 -8.01 20.20 -23.71
CA PRO A 646 -8.31 21.48 -23.08
C PRO A 646 -8.82 21.29 -21.64
N CYS A 647 -8.06 21.79 -20.66
CA CYS A 647 -8.29 21.58 -19.23
C CYS A 647 -8.32 22.89 -18.42
N GLY A 648 -8.56 24.02 -19.09
CA GLY A 648 -8.57 25.35 -18.50
C GLY A 648 -7.21 26.04 -18.41
N ILE A 649 -6.11 25.37 -18.82
CA ILE A 649 -4.72 25.89 -18.83
C ILE A 649 -4.13 25.73 -20.24
N PRO A 650 -3.40 26.73 -20.78
CA PRO A 650 -2.62 26.55 -22.00
C PRO A 650 -1.65 25.36 -21.90
N VAL A 651 -1.68 24.48 -22.89
CA VAL A 651 -0.82 23.29 -22.95
C VAL A 651 0.22 23.46 -24.03
N ILE A 652 1.50 23.36 -23.66
CA ILE A 652 2.63 23.37 -24.58
C ILE A 652 3.31 22.00 -24.47
N SER A 653 3.61 21.38 -25.60
CA SER A 653 4.31 20.11 -25.65
C SER A 653 5.52 20.16 -26.57
N ILE A 654 6.57 19.47 -26.16
CA ILE A 654 7.62 19.02 -27.04
C ILE A 654 7.10 17.81 -27.82
N VAL A 655 7.15 17.87 -29.14
CA VAL A 655 6.71 16.81 -30.05
C VAL A 655 7.91 16.27 -30.80
N PHE A 656 7.97 14.96 -30.92
CA PHE A 656 8.98 14.25 -31.71
C PHE A 656 8.29 13.67 -32.96
N PRO A 657 8.36 14.33 -34.12
CA PRO A 657 7.97 13.77 -35.41
C PRO A 657 9.21 13.46 -36.28
N ARG A 658 9.00 12.65 -37.34
CA ARG A 658 9.98 12.52 -38.43
C ARG A 658 10.01 13.79 -39.26
N PHE A 659 11.20 14.37 -39.37
CA PHE A 659 11.39 15.64 -40.05
C PHE A 659 11.69 15.41 -41.53
N ILE A 660 10.82 15.93 -42.40
CA ILE A 660 10.91 15.74 -43.85
C ILE A 660 11.25 17.07 -44.53
N VAL A 661 12.31 17.07 -45.33
CA VAL A 661 12.74 18.23 -46.13
C VAL A 661 12.89 17.80 -47.58
N LYS A 662 12.09 18.40 -48.48
CA LYS A 662 12.08 18.06 -49.92
C LYS A 662 11.95 16.54 -50.17
N ASP A 663 11.02 15.91 -49.48
CA ASP A 663 10.72 14.47 -49.53
C ASP A 663 11.85 13.54 -49.05
N GLU A 664 12.91 14.09 -48.45
CA GLU A 664 13.93 13.32 -47.75
C GLU A 664 13.64 13.29 -46.25
N ASP A 665 13.82 12.13 -45.60
CA ASP A 665 13.75 11.99 -44.16
C ASP A 665 15.07 12.38 -43.49
N TRP A 666 15.01 13.36 -42.60
CA TRP A 666 16.14 13.90 -41.85
C TRP A 666 16.20 13.35 -40.42
N GLY A 667 15.37 12.34 -40.12
CA GLY A 667 15.28 11.68 -38.83
C GLY A 667 14.29 12.37 -37.89
N ILE A 668 14.30 11.97 -36.62
CA ILE A 668 13.44 12.61 -35.62
C ILE A 668 14.08 13.90 -35.14
N LYS A 669 13.27 14.96 -35.11
CA LYS A 669 13.62 16.26 -34.54
C LYS A 669 12.60 16.68 -33.48
N CYS A 670 12.95 17.66 -32.66
CA CYS A 670 12.16 18.12 -31.54
C CYS A 670 11.51 19.47 -31.87
N PHE A 671 10.19 19.56 -31.69
CA PHE A 671 9.41 20.78 -31.92
C PHE A 671 8.65 21.18 -30.65
N MET A 672 8.67 22.47 -30.31
CA MET A 672 7.79 23.03 -29.28
C MET A 672 6.46 23.44 -29.90
N VAL A 673 5.38 22.76 -29.52
CA VAL A 673 4.06 22.91 -30.10
C VAL A 673 3.06 23.34 -29.04
N TYR A 674 2.29 24.39 -29.33
CA TYR A 674 1.13 24.76 -28.53
C TYR A 674 -0.03 23.83 -28.89
N LEU A 675 -0.49 23.04 -27.91
CA LEU A 675 -1.57 22.08 -28.13
C LEU A 675 -2.93 22.71 -27.93
N SER A 676 -3.08 23.49 -26.85
CA SER A 676 -4.32 24.16 -26.49
C SER A 676 -4.04 25.49 -25.79
N ASP A 677 -4.94 26.46 -25.92
CA ASP A 677 -4.94 27.70 -25.11
C ASP A 677 -5.63 27.52 -23.74
N GLY A 678 -6.00 26.29 -23.40
CA GLY A 678 -6.75 25.91 -22.20
C GLY A 678 -8.27 25.84 -22.42
N VAL A 679 -8.80 26.41 -23.50
CA VAL A 679 -10.23 26.38 -23.84
C VAL A 679 -10.47 25.56 -25.10
N GLN A 680 -9.59 25.68 -26.09
CA GLN A 680 -9.69 25.04 -27.39
C GLN A 680 -8.32 24.50 -27.84
N MET A 681 -8.34 23.51 -28.73
CA MET A 681 -7.12 23.04 -29.40
C MET A 681 -6.67 24.07 -30.43
N PHE A 682 -5.36 24.16 -30.69
CA PHE A 682 -4.86 24.98 -31.79
C PHE A 682 -5.26 24.39 -33.15
N PRO A 683 -5.44 25.22 -34.20
CA PRO A 683 -5.89 24.76 -35.52
C PRO A 683 -5.03 23.63 -36.10
N GLY A 684 -5.70 22.59 -36.60
CA GLY A 684 -5.05 21.37 -37.13
C GLY A 684 -4.61 20.38 -36.05
N LEU A 685 -5.01 20.56 -34.79
CA LEU A 685 -4.82 19.57 -33.73
C LEU A 685 -6.17 19.00 -33.27
N GLU A 686 -6.23 17.68 -33.13
CA GLU A 686 -7.40 16.95 -32.64
C GLU A 686 -7.01 16.10 -31.43
N CYS A 687 -7.96 15.85 -30.52
CA CYS A 687 -7.72 15.15 -29.27
C CYS A 687 -8.87 14.17 -28.93
N GLU A 688 -8.57 12.88 -28.79
CA GLU A 688 -9.53 11.84 -28.34
C GLU A 688 -9.29 11.53 -26.85
N VAL A 689 -10.30 11.69 -25.99
CA VAL A 689 -10.16 11.42 -24.54
C VAL A 689 -10.44 9.95 -24.21
N LEU A 690 -9.50 9.30 -23.54
CA LEU A 690 -9.55 7.87 -23.21
C LEU A 690 -10.29 7.56 -21.90
N ALA A 691 -10.64 8.57 -21.09
CA ALA A 691 -11.44 8.38 -19.87
C ALA A 691 -12.28 9.62 -19.52
N GLN A 692 -13.61 9.49 -19.53
CA GLN A 692 -14.52 10.45 -18.92
C GLN A 692 -14.48 10.30 -17.40
N ARG A 693 -13.65 11.08 -16.70
CA ARG A 693 -13.79 11.28 -15.25
C ARG A 693 -14.45 12.62 -14.94
N ALA A 694 -15.22 12.64 -13.85
CA ALA A 694 -15.80 13.82 -13.23
C ALA A 694 -14.77 14.79 -12.60
N HIS A 695 -13.46 14.64 -12.89
CA HIS A 695 -12.39 15.47 -12.32
C HIS A 695 -11.63 16.22 -13.43
N PRO A 696 -11.62 17.57 -13.43
CA PRO A 696 -11.33 18.38 -14.62
C PRO A 696 -9.86 18.47 -15.09
N ILE A 697 -8.90 17.79 -14.45
CA ILE A 697 -7.46 18.09 -14.64
C ILE A 697 -6.65 16.87 -15.13
N LYS A 698 -7.24 15.68 -15.30
CA LYS A 698 -6.48 14.42 -15.55
C LYS A 698 -7.10 13.53 -16.63
N HIS A 699 -7.26 14.04 -17.86
CA HIS A 699 -7.70 13.21 -18.99
C HIS A 699 -6.51 12.70 -19.79
N ALA A 700 -6.35 11.38 -19.86
CA ALA A 700 -5.43 10.76 -20.80
C ALA A 700 -6.04 10.90 -22.19
N ALA A 701 -5.28 11.38 -23.15
CA ALA A 701 -5.82 11.63 -24.47
C ALA A 701 -4.82 11.32 -25.58
N LEU A 702 -5.38 11.07 -26.76
CA LEU A 702 -4.66 10.80 -28.00
C LEU A 702 -4.67 12.07 -28.83
N THR A 703 -3.50 12.59 -29.14
CA THR A 703 -3.32 13.82 -29.91
C THR A 703 -2.94 13.50 -31.34
N TYR A 704 -3.67 14.13 -32.27
CA TYR A 704 -3.48 14.01 -33.71
C TYR A 704 -3.09 15.36 -34.29
N PHE A 705 -2.16 15.33 -35.24
CA PHE A 705 -1.78 16.48 -36.05
C PHE A 705 -2.45 16.31 -37.42
N ASN A 706 -3.50 17.08 -37.69
CA ASN A 706 -4.18 17.13 -38.97
C ASN A 706 -3.72 18.37 -39.75
N HIS A 707 -2.53 18.26 -40.33
CA HIS A 707 -1.87 19.35 -41.06
C HIS A 707 -1.69 20.63 -40.22
N ALA A 708 -1.24 20.46 -38.98
CA ALA A 708 -1.01 21.54 -38.04
C ALA A 708 0.18 22.39 -38.51
N ARG A 709 -0.08 23.67 -38.80
CA ARG A 709 0.97 24.61 -39.22
C ARG A 709 1.68 25.21 -38.03
N ILE A 710 2.99 25.02 -37.98
CA ILE A 710 3.84 25.43 -36.86
C ILE A 710 4.94 26.37 -37.35
N PRO A 711 5.23 27.49 -36.65
CA PRO A 711 6.26 28.43 -37.08
C PRO A 711 7.66 27.82 -37.06
N ALA A 712 8.57 28.39 -37.86
CA ALA A 712 9.98 27.98 -37.94
C ALA A 712 10.68 27.99 -36.57
N SER A 713 10.31 28.94 -35.71
CA SER A 713 10.85 29.11 -34.35
C SER A 713 10.51 27.97 -33.39
N ALA A 714 9.60 27.07 -33.76
CA ALA A 714 9.24 25.92 -32.95
C ALA A 714 10.28 24.79 -32.99
N LEU A 715 11.16 24.75 -33.99
CA LEU A 715 12.20 23.73 -34.07
C LEU A 715 13.28 23.98 -33.01
N LEU A 716 13.44 23.03 -32.09
CA LEU A 716 14.45 23.08 -31.02
C LEU A 716 15.76 22.36 -31.40
N SER A 717 15.69 21.44 -32.36
CA SER A 717 16.83 20.64 -32.82
C SER A 717 17.71 21.39 -33.83
N ARG A 718 18.95 20.93 -34.00
CA ARG A 718 19.82 21.39 -35.09
C ARG A 718 19.31 20.91 -36.45
N LEU A 719 19.44 21.77 -37.45
CA LEU A 719 19.14 21.48 -38.86
C LEU A 719 20.31 20.75 -39.55
N ASP A 720 20.72 19.62 -38.99
CA ASP A 720 21.68 18.68 -39.59
C ASP A 720 21.00 17.37 -39.98
N LYS A 721 21.35 16.86 -41.17
CA LYS A 721 20.91 15.56 -41.66
C LYS A 721 21.73 14.47 -40.96
N SER A 722 21.06 13.54 -40.28
CA SER A 722 21.71 12.39 -39.66
C SER A 722 21.67 11.18 -40.59
N ASP A 723 22.78 10.43 -40.70
CA ASP A 723 22.85 9.20 -41.50
C ASP A 723 22.03 8.05 -40.88
N ASP A 724 21.83 8.07 -39.55
CA ASP A 724 20.89 7.19 -38.83
C ASP A 724 19.87 8.04 -38.05
N PRO A 725 18.55 7.87 -38.27
CA PRO A 725 17.51 8.57 -37.52
C PRO A 725 17.62 8.40 -35.99
N ARG A 726 18.22 7.30 -35.53
CA ARG A 726 18.46 7.04 -34.09
C ARG A 726 19.47 7.99 -33.48
N ASP A 727 20.50 8.38 -34.21
CA ASP A 727 21.54 9.27 -33.67
C ASP A 727 21.01 10.70 -33.48
N SER A 728 20.16 11.19 -34.38
CA SER A 728 19.42 12.46 -34.19
C SER A 728 18.50 12.37 -32.96
N TYR A 729 17.72 11.29 -32.88
CA TYR A 729 16.80 11.02 -31.76
C TYR A 729 17.53 11.00 -30.40
N PHE A 730 18.64 10.26 -30.28
CA PHE A 730 19.40 10.18 -29.04
C PHE A 730 20.16 11.47 -28.73
N ASN A 731 20.72 12.17 -29.71
CA ASN A 731 21.43 13.43 -29.45
C ASN A 731 20.48 14.53 -28.96
N ASP A 732 19.29 14.63 -29.56
CA ASP A 732 18.27 15.61 -29.16
C ASP A 732 17.62 15.24 -27.83
N ILE A 733 17.30 13.95 -27.60
CA ILE A 733 16.84 13.48 -26.28
C ILE A 733 17.94 13.67 -25.24
N THR A 734 19.20 13.40 -25.54
CA THR A 734 20.29 13.59 -24.58
C THR A 734 20.52 15.07 -24.27
N ALA A 735 20.39 15.97 -25.24
CA ALA A 735 20.46 17.41 -24.99
C ALA A 735 19.29 17.91 -24.12
N ILE A 736 18.07 17.43 -24.40
CA ILE A 736 16.86 17.77 -23.65
C ILE A 736 16.89 17.12 -22.25
N ALA A 737 17.26 15.84 -22.16
CA ALA A 737 17.42 15.10 -20.92
C ALA A 737 18.60 15.63 -20.10
N GLN A 738 19.72 16.06 -20.67
CA GLN A 738 20.77 16.74 -19.91
C GLN A 738 20.24 18.04 -19.31
N THR A 739 19.44 18.81 -20.05
CA THR A 739 18.83 20.04 -19.55
C THR A 739 17.76 19.79 -18.47
N LEU A 740 17.06 18.65 -18.52
CA LEU A 740 15.99 18.26 -17.57
C LEU A 740 16.47 17.44 -16.37
N VAL A 741 17.49 16.60 -16.56
CA VAL A 741 18.23 15.94 -15.49
C VAL A 741 18.88 17.03 -14.66
N PHE A 742 19.39 18.12 -15.26
CA PHE A 742 19.78 19.32 -14.52
C PHE A 742 18.62 20.00 -13.77
N ASP A 743 17.36 19.95 -14.22
CA ASP A 743 16.21 20.48 -13.45
C ASP A 743 15.77 19.52 -12.32
N SER A 744 15.87 18.19 -12.49
CA SER A 744 15.62 17.22 -11.41
C SER A 744 16.74 17.17 -10.37
N TYR A 745 18.00 17.19 -10.82
CA TYR A 745 19.19 17.32 -9.96
C TYR A 745 19.29 18.73 -9.39
N ALA A 746 18.81 19.79 -10.07
CA ALA A 746 18.69 21.10 -9.45
C ALA A 746 17.52 21.16 -8.46
N ARG A 747 16.44 20.38 -8.61
CA ARG A 747 15.40 20.29 -7.56
C ARG A 747 15.91 19.56 -6.32
N GLU A 748 16.60 18.44 -6.49
CA GLU A 748 17.25 17.74 -5.36
C GLU A 748 18.42 18.54 -4.80
N ALA A 749 19.25 19.14 -5.64
CA ALA A 749 20.35 19.98 -5.19
C ALA A 749 19.84 21.28 -4.55
N VAL A 750 18.79 21.95 -5.05
CA VAL A 750 18.23 23.17 -4.42
C VAL A 750 17.57 22.85 -3.08
N ASN A 751 16.88 21.71 -2.95
CA ASN A 751 16.40 21.24 -1.64
C ASN A 751 17.57 20.86 -0.70
N LEU A 752 18.66 20.27 -1.21
CA LEU A 752 19.91 20.03 -0.46
C LEU A 752 20.70 21.33 -0.17
N PHE A 753 20.58 22.36 -1.01
CA PHE A 753 21.26 23.66 -0.89
C PHE A 753 20.55 24.54 0.14
N ASP A 754 19.23 24.48 0.24
CA ASP A 754 18.49 25.14 1.33
C ASP A 754 18.80 24.48 2.68
N ILE A 755 19.00 23.15 2.71
CA ILE A 755 19.46 22.42 3.91
C ILE A 755 20.91 22.77 4.29
N ALA A 756 21.79 23.00 3.32
CA ALA A 756 23.19 23.38 3.57
C ALA A 756 23.37 24.88 3.90
N ALA A 757 22.51 25.75 3.37
CA ALA A 757 22.56 27.20 3.62
C ALA A 757 22.06 27.62 5.00
N LEU A 758 21.24 26.79 5.67
CA LEU A 758 20.75 27.03 7.02
C LEU A 758 21.79 26.77 8.13
N ASN A 759 22.93 26.14 7.81
CA ASN A 759 24.03 25.88 8.75
C ASN A 759 25.25 26.80 8.55
N GLY A 760 25.06 28.01 8.03
CA GLY A 760 25.87 29.19 8.35
C GLY A 760 27.37 29.24 8.02
N ASP A 761 28.04 28.19 7.53
CA ASP A 761 29.51 28.13 7.55
C ASP A 761 30.22 27.70 6.24
N VAL A 762 29.60 27.85 5.06
CA VAL A 762 30.29 27.53 3.78
C VAL A 762 30.57 28.80 2.95
N PRO A 763 31.85 29.21 2.78
CA PRO A 763 32.19 30.34 1.91
C PRO A 763 31.96 30.02 0.43
N LYS A 764 31.31 30.96 -0.29
CA LYS A 764 30.87 30.91 -1.70
C LYS A 764 31.94 30.64 -2.79
N GLN A 765 33.20 30.33 -2.44
CA GLN A 765 34.33 30.42 -3.38
C GLN A 765 34.92 29.09 -3.88
N HIS A 766 34.32 27.92 -3.60
CA HIS A 766 34.84 26.63 -4.09
C HIS A 766 33.85 25.95 -5.04
N PHE A 767 33.62 26.59 -6.20
CA PHE A 767 32.93 25.97 -7.33
C PHE A 767 33.95 25.63 -8.42
N VAL A 768 34.00 24.37 -8.83
CA VAL A 768 34.65 23.97 -10.09
C VAL A 768 33.72 24.42 -11.22
N SER A 769 34.04 25.56 -11.83
CA SER A 769 33.42 25.97 -13.08
C SER A 769 33.89 25.04 -14.19
N VAL A 770 33.03 24.15 -14.70
CA VAL A 770 33.22 23.60 -16.04
C VAL A 770 32.74 24.67 -17.02
N VAL A 771 33.63 25.62 -17.36
CA VAL A 771 33.36 26.58 -18.42
C VAL A 771 33.48 25.85 -19.76
N PHE A 772 32.35 25.52 -20.37
CA PHE A 772 32.31 25.09 -21.77
C PHE A 772 32.56 26.30 -22.66
N LYS A 773 33.82 26.52 -23.06
CA LYS A 773 34.14 27.51 -24.08
C LYS A 773 33.98 26.87 -25.46
N THR A 774 32.91 27.22 -26.16
CA THR A 774 32.73 26.89 -27.58
C THR A 774 33.61 27.80 -28.43
N SER A 775 34.69 27.25 -29.00
CA SER A 775 35.35 27.87 -30.16
C SER A 775 36.04 26.80 -31.01
N GLY A 776 35.66 26.71 -32.29
CA GLY A 776 36.38 25.97 -33.33
C GLY A 776 36.07 24.48 -33.37
N GLY A 777 35.54 23.99 -34.50
CA GLY A 777 35.15 22.61 -34.69
C GLY A 777 36.33 21.64 -34.59
N HIS A 778 36.41 20.89 -33.49
CA HIS A 778 36.88 19.49 -33.36
C HIS A 778 36.63 19.07 -31.91
N ARG A 779 35.86 17.99 -31.68
CA ARG A 779 35.57 17.48 -30.33
C ARG A 779 36.41 16.22 -30.06
N GLN A 780 37.36 16.31 -29.13
CA GLN A 780 38.00 15.16 -28.47
C GLN A 780 37.66 15.23 -26.98
N PHE A 781 37.12 14.13 -26.43
CA PHE A 781 36.88 13.98 -25.00
C PHE A 781 38.19 13.56 -24.32
N ARG A 782 38.78 14.44 -23.51
CA ARG A 782 39.88 14.08 -22.60
C ARG A 782 39.42 14.34 -21.17
N LEU A 783 38.96 13.30 -20.50
CA LEU A 783 38.80 13.29 -19.04
C LEU A 783 40.21 13.33 -18.46
N ASN A 784 40.62 14.48 -17.93
CA ASN A 784 41.95 14.65 -17.34
C ASN A 784 41.96 14.07 -15.91
N LEU A 785 41.89 12.74 -15.81
CA LEU A 785 41.98 11.97 -14.55
C LEU A 785 43.39 11.98 -13.92
N GLU A 786 44.38 12.63 -14.55
CA GLU A 786 45.78 12.62 -14.10
C GLU A 786 46.09 13.60 -12.95
N ASN A 787 45.28 14.66 -12.77
CA ASN A 787 45.57 15.69 -11.78
C ASN A 787 44.98 15.42 -10.38
N ASP A 788 43.87 14.68 -10.29
CA ASP A 788 43.27 14.33 -8.98
C ASP A 788 43.98 13.16 -8.30
N MET A 789 44.57 12.23 -9.08
CA MET A 789 45.40 11.15 -8.53
C MET A 789 46.74 11.66 -7.95
N LYS A 790 47.20 12.85 -8.34
CA LYS A 790 48.45 13.44 -7.83
C LYS A 790 48.28 14.33 -6.58
N ARG A 791 47.06 14.70 -6.18
CA ARG A 791 46.83 15.66 -5.07
C ARG A 791 46.34 15.08 -3.75
N LYS A 792 46.07 13.77 -3.65
CA LYS A 792 45.85 13.08 -2.36
C LYS A 792 46.79 11.88 -2.19
N ALA A 793 48.08 12.18 -2.12
CA ALA A 793 49.12 11.25 -1.69
C ALA A 793 49.05 11.02 -0.17
N SER A 794 48.07 10.24 0.31
CA SER A 794 48.10 9.66 1.66
C SER A 794 47.32 8.35 1.81
N TRP A 795 46.81 7.77 0.73
CA TRP A 795 46.16 6.46 0.79
C TRP A 795 47.19 5.35 0.49
N LYS A 796 47.52 4.54 1.51
CA LYS A 796 48.37 3.34 1.35
C LYS A 796 47.53 2.20 0.76
N PRO A 797 47.84 1.67 -0.44
CA PRO A 797 47.17 0.48 -0.95
C PRO A 797 47.71 -0.77 -0.23
N THR A 798 46.82 -1.59 0.31
CA THR A 798 47.15 -2.92 0.82
C THR A 798 47.30 -3.92 -0.35
N LYS A 799 48.55 -4.41 -0.47
CA LYS A 799 49.12 -5.54 -1.24
C LYS A 799 48.16 -6.55 -1.92
N TYR A 800 48.29 -6.68 -3.25
CA TYR A 800 48.26 -7.95 -4.00
C TYR A 800 49.21 -7.85 -5.22
N PRO A 801 50.32 -8.62 -5.30
CA PRO A 801 51.18 -8.64 -6.48
C PRO A 801 50.83 -9.81 -7.42
N CYS A 802 50.84 -9.61 -8.73
CA CYS A 802 50.79 -10.69 -9.72
C CYS A 802 51.92 -10.55 -10.75
N PHE A 803 52.57 -11.68 -11.04
CA PHE A 803 53.67 -11.86 -11.99
C PHE A 803 53.16 -12.25 -13.39
N MET A 804 53.93 -11.93 -14.42
CA MET A 804 53.72 -12.37 -15.81
C MET A 804 54.98 -13.10 -16.28
N GLU A 805 54.83 -14.31 -16.83
CA GLU A 805 55.92 -15.09 -17.42
C GLU A 805 55.54 -15.40 -18.88
N ILE A 806 56.45 -15.10 -19.82
CA ILE A 806 56.27 -15.25 -21.26
C ILE A 806 57.23 -16.36 -21.72
N SER A 807 56.71 -17.38 -22.40
CA SER A 807 57.52 -18.40 -23.09
C SER A 807 57.31 -18.23 -24.59
N GLU A 808 58.38 -17.91 -25.32
CA GLU A 808 58.39 -17.80 -26.79
C GLU A 808 58.75 -19.16 -27.43
N GLY A 809 57.97 -19.57 -28.43
CA GLY A 809 58.27 -20.71 -29.30
C GLY A 809 57.93 -20.41 -30.76
N PRO A 810 58.58 -21.06 -31.75
CA PRO A 810 58.97 -20.36 -32.98
C PRO A 810 57.96 -20.30 -34.13
N GLU A 811 56.79 -20.94 -34.09
CA GLU A 811 55.98 -21.07 -35.33
C GLU A 811 54.49 -20.71 -35.27
N SER A 812 53.93 -20.27 -34.14
CA SER A 812 52.60 -19.62 -34.06
C SER A 812 52.33 -19.19 -32.62
N PRO A 813 52.07 -17.90 -32.30
CA PRO A 813 51.66 -17.53 -30.95
C PRO A 813 50.20 -17.94 -30.73
N THR A 814 49.97 -19.14 -30.20
CA THR A 814 48.69 -19.48 -29.57
C THR A 814 48.68 -18.86 -28.18
N VAL A 815 47.97 -17.74 -28.03
CA VAL A 815 47.74 -17.13 -26.71
C VAL A 815 46.52 -17.79 -26.08
N ILE A 816 46.74 -18.71 -25.14
CA ILE A 816 45.68 -19.22 -24.27
C ILE A 816 45.51 -18.22 -23.11
N PHE A 817 44.42 -17.46 -23.12
CA PHE A 817 44.06 -16.60 -21.99
C PHE A 817 43.30 -17.39 -20.92
N ARG A 818 43.89 -17.53 -19.73
CA ARG A 818 43.12 -17.67 -18.47
C ARG A 818 43.24 -16.35 -17.71
N LEU A 819 42.17 -15.55 -17.67
CA LEU A 819 42.15 -14.31 -16.88
C LEU A 819 40.88 -14.19 -16.03
N PRO A 820 41.03 -13.82 -14.74
CA PRO A 820 39.96 -13.44 -13.83
C PRO A 820 39.68 -11.92 -13.96
N GLN A 821 39.06 -11.49 -15.06
CA GLN A 821 38.24 -10.28 -15.26
C GLN A 821 37.91 -10.18 -16.77
N PRO A 822 36.68 -9.81 -17.19
CA PRO A 822 36.28 -9.93 -18.59
C PRO A 822 36.66 -8.66 -19.38
N SER A 823 37.65 -8.75 -20.26
CA SER A 823 37.89 -7.79 -21.35
C SER A 823 37.91 -8.57 -22.67
N VAL A 824 37.17 -8.10 -23.68
CA VAL A 824 37.17 -8.67 -25.04
C VAL A 824 37.92 -7.70 -25.96
N TYR A 825 38.87 -8.21 -26.73
CA TYR A 825 39.59 -7.43 -27.75
C TYR A 825 38.94 -7.69 -29.12
N ILE A 826 38.56 -6.63 -29.83
CA ILE A 826 38.01 -6.70 -31.18
C ILE A 826 39.16 -6.50 -32.19
N PHE A 827 39.30 -7.43 -33.12
CA PHE A 827 40.20 -7.30 -34.27
C PHE A 827 39.38 -6.89 -35.50
N ASN A 828 39.67 -5.73 -36.09
CA ASN A 828 39.12 -5.39 -37.40
C ASN A 828 39.95 -6.06 -38.49
N SER A 829 39.33 -6.95 -39.27
CA SER A 829 39.93 -7.52 -40.47
C SER A 829 39.75 -6.56 -41.65
N THR A 830 40.53 -5.48 -41.68
CA THR A 830 40.78 -4.69 -42.88
C THR A 830 42.29 -4.48 -43.02
N PRO A 831 42.84 -4.48 -44.25
CA PRO A 831 44.28 -4.39 -44.46
C PRO A 831 44.77 -2.98 -44.09
N GLY A 832 45.30 -2.84 -42.88
CA GLY A 832 45.83 -1.61 -42.28
C GLY A 832 46.41 -1.91 -40.89
N PRO A 833 47.18 -0.99 -40.28
CA PRO A 833 47.83 -1.23 -38.99
C PRO A 833 46.82 -1.58 -37.90
N ILE A 834 47.09 -2.67 -37.17
CA ILE A 834 46.23 -3.23 -36.13
C ILE A 834 46.02 -2.18 -35.03
N ASN A 835 44.81 -1.64 -34.95
CA ASN A 835 44.44 -0.66 -33.94
C ASN A 835 43.65 -1.37 -32.83
N ILE A 836 44.31 -1.66 -31.70
CA ILE A 836 43.71 -2.35 -30.56
C ILE A 836 42.95 -1.32 -29.72
N GLN A 837 41.63 -1.21 -29.91
CA GLN A 837 40.78 -0.43 -29.00
C GLN A 837 40.29 -1.29 -27.83
N ARG A 838 40.61 -0.85 -26.61
CA ARG A 838 40.10 -1.43 -25.36
C ARG A 838 38.68 -0.90 -25.13
N VAL A 839 37.66 -1.61 -25.60
CA VAL A 839 36.26 -1.27 -25.32
C VAL A 839 35.82 -2.04 -24.08
N GLY A 840 35.43 -1.34 -23.03
CA GLY A 840 34.82 -1.97 -21.85
C GLY A 840 33.51 -2.67 -22.24
N TYR A 841 33.14 -3.75 -21.52
CA TYR A 841 31.93 -4.55 -21.75
C TYR A 841 30.65 -3.68 -21.89
N THR A 842 30.60 -2.56 -21.17
CA THR A 842 29.55 -1.55 -21.17
C THR A 842 29.42 -0.80 -22.49
N GLY A 843 30.55 -0.44 -23.11
CA GLY A 843 30.56 0.23 -24.42
C GLY A 843 30.11 -0.73 -25.51
N PHE A 844 30.58 -1.97 -25.49
CA PHE A 844 30.20 -2.99 -26.46
C PHE A 844 28.71 -3.35 -26.39
N ALA A 845 28.14 -3.56 -25.19
CA ALA A 845 26.72 -3.88 -25.04
C ALA A 845 25.82 -2.72 -25.48
N MET A 846 26.18 -1.47 -25.11
CA MET A 846 25.44 -0.28 -25.54
C MET A 846 25.59 -0.04 -27.04
N ASP A 847 26.76 -0.22 -27.61
CA ASP A 847 26.97 -0.04 -29.05
C ASP A 847 26.28 -1.14 -29.87
N VAL A 848 26.15 -2.37 -29.34
CA VAL A 848 25.32 -3.42 -29.95
C VAL A 848 23.83 -3.08 -29.85
N LEU A 849 23.36 -2.62 -28.69
CA LEU A 849 21.96 -2.23 -28.45
C LEU A 849 21.55 -1.00 -29.29
N LEU A 850 22.46 -0.04 -29.44
CA LEU A 850 22.31 1.16 -30.26
C LEU A 850 22.54 0.87 -31.75
N GLY A 851 22.94 -0.36 -32.11
CA GLY A 851 23.24 -0.76 -33.49
C GLY A 851 24.47 -0.08 -34.10
N ARG A 852 25.34 0.50 -33.26
CA ARG A 852 26.65 1.06 -33.61
C ARG A 852 27.68 -0.03 -33.91
N ILE A 853 27.50 -1.22 -33.34
CA ILE A 853 28.27 -2.43 -33.66
C ILE A 853 27.29 -3.51 -34.13
N LYS A 854 27.55 -4.11 -35.30
CA LYS A 854 26.84 -5.30 -35.79
C LYS A 854 27.64 -6.54 -35.40
N PRO A 855 27.31 -7.26 -34.32
CA PRO A 855 27.93 -8.55 -34.06
C PRO A 855 27.55 -9.53 -35.18
N PRO A 856 28.35 -10.57 -35.44
CA PRO A 856 27.97 -11.64 -36.35
C PRO A 856 26.59 -12.20 -35.99
N ALA A 857 25.78 -12.58 -36.97
CA ALA A 857 24.42 -13.13 -36.75
C ALA A 857 24.39 -14.29 -35.73
N THR A 858 25.49 -15.04 -35.62
CA THR A 858 25.69 -16.14 -34.67
C THR A 858 25.83 -15.71 -33.21
N LEU A 859 26.21 -14.45 -32.93
CA LEU A 859 26.38 -13.93 -31.57
C LEU A 859 25.10 -13.32 -30.99
N TYR A 860 24.16 -12.89 -31.82
CA TYR A 860 22.91 -12.25 -31.38
C TYR A 860 22.12 -13.08 -30.36
N PRO A 861 21.88 -14.39 -30.58
CA PRO A 861 21.19 -15.23 -29.60
C PRO A 861 21.94 -15.29 -28.27
N THR A 862 23.28 -15.23 -28.29
CA THR A 862 24.10 -15.25 -27.08
C THR A 862 24.02 -13.93 -26.31
N ILE A 863 24.00 -12.79 -27.02
CA ILE A 863 23.85 -11.47 -26.41
C ILE A 863 22.43 -11.31 -25.83
N GLU A 864 21.40 -11.70 -26.58
CA GLU A 864 20.00 -11.66 -26.11
C GLU A 864 19.77 -12.54 -24.88
N ARG A 865 20.43 -13.70 -24.81
CA ARG A 865 20.25 -14.67 -23.72
C ARG A 865 21.13 -14.39 -22.51
N ARG A 866 22.39 -14.03 -22.71
CA ARG A 866 23.39 -13.93 -21.63
C ARG A 866 23.70 -12.52 -21.16
N ILE A 867 23.39 -11.49 -21.95
CA ILE A 867 23.78 -10.10 -21.63
C ILE A 867 22.55 -9.24 -21.34
N LEU A 868 21.53 -9.26 -22.20
CA LEU A 868 20.33 -8.42 -22.03
C LEU A 868 19.66 -8.52 -20.65
N PRO A 869 19.48 -9.71 -20.04
CA PRO A 869 18.85 -9.82 -18.72
C PRO A 869 19.63 -9.10 -17.59
N PHE A 870 20.91 -8.81 -17.79
CA PHE A 870 21.77 -8.15 -16.80
C PHE A 870 21.98 -6.65 -17.06
N CYS A 871 21.46 -6.11 -18.17
CA CYS A 871 21.62 -4.70 -18.50
C CYS A 871 20.92 -3.77 -17.52
N GLN A 872 19.67 -4.07 -17.15
CA GLN A 872 18.93 -3.28 -16.15
C GLN A 872 19.62 -3.30 -14.77
N PRO A 873 19.92 -4.48 -14.18
CA PRO A 873 20.67 -4.54 -12.92
C PRO A 873 22.02 -3.82 -12.95
N LEU A 874 22.72 -3.82 -14.09
CA LEU A 874 23.99 -3.11 -14.26
C LEU A 874 23.80 -1.59 -14.24
N ILE A 875 22.80 -1.07 -14.94
CA ILE A 875 22.48 0.37 -14.95
C ILE A 875 22.06 0.82 -13.55
N GLU A 876 21.19 0.06 -12.90
CA GLU A 876 20.76 0.30 -11.52
C GLU A 876 21.97 0.31 -10.56
N ALA A 877 22.88 -0.67 -10.66
CA ALA A 877 24.08 -0.70 -9.83
C ALA A 877 25.01 0.51 -10.03
N ILE A 878 25.13 1.00 -11.27
CA ILE A 878 25.88 2.24 -11.56
C ILE A 878 25.18 3.44 -10.93
N SER A 879 23.86 3.56 -11.10
CA SER A 879 23.05 4.62 -10.50
C SER A 879 23.19 4.62 -8.97
N TYR A 880 23.02 3.47 -8.31
CA TYR A 880 23.14 3.34 -6.86
C TYR A 880 24.53 3.73 -6.33
N ARG A 881 25.60 3.43 -7.08
CA ARG A 881 26.95 3.89 -6.74
C ARG A 881 27.05 5.42 -6.85
N MET A 882 26.47 6.01 -7.89
CA MET A 882 26.47 7.46 -8.08
C MET A 882 25.66 8.16 -6.96
N ASP A 883 24.52 7.59 -6.58
CA ASP A 883 23.69 8.08 -5.48
C ASP A 883 24.45 8.00 -4.14
N TYR A 884 25.17 6.89 -3.91
CA TYR A 884 26.03 6.73 -2.73
C TYR A 884 27.16 7.77 -2.70
N ASP A 885 27.88 7.94 -3.81
CA ASP A 885 28.98 8.92 -3.92
C ASP A 885 28.46 10.35 -3.70
N ALA A 886 27.29 10.67 -4.23
CA ALA A 886 26.61 11.95 -4.02
C ALA A 886 26.22 12.13 -2.55
N ALA A 887 25.59 11.13 -1.92
CA ALA A 887 25.21 11.17 -0.51
C ALA A 887 26.42 11.38 0.42
N MET A 888 27.55 10.71 0.12
CA MET A 888 28.81 10.91 0.83
C MET A 888 29.39 12.31 0.62
N GLY A 889 29.35 12.82 -0.62
CA GLY A 889 29.79 14.18 -0.96
C GLY A 889 28.99 15.27 -0.25
N HIS A 890 27.69 15.04 -0.05
CA HIS A 890 26.76 15.92 0.67
C HIS A 890 26.70 15.66 2.18
N GLN A 891 27.54 14.77 2.72
CA GLN A 891 27.61 14.44 4.15
C GLN A 891 26.25 13.99 4.73
N VAL A 892 25.46 13.24 3.97
CA VAL A 892 24.20 12.64 4.44
C VAL A 892 24.46 11.80 5.68
N ARG A 893 23.54 11.84 6.66
CA ARG A 893 23.67 11.10 7.93
C ARG A 893 23.97 9.62 7.67
N SER A 894 24.98 9.09 8.35
CA SER A 894 25.46 7.70 8.13
C SER A 894 24.34 6.65 8.24
N ARG A 895 23.40 6.82 9.17
CA ARG A 895 22.27 5.90 9.35
C ARG A 895 21.33 5.80 8.14
N ILE A 896 21.16 6.90 7.40
CA ILE A 896 20.35 6.93 6.16
C ILE A 896 21.09 6.17 5.06
N ILE A 897 22.41 6.36 4.99
CA ILE A 897 23.29 5.62 4.07
C ILE A 897 23.26 4.13 4.40
N ASP A 898 23.27 3.73 5.67
CA ASP A 898 23.18 2.32 6.07
C ASP A 898 21.85 1.69 5.60
N MET A 899 20.73 2.41 5.72
CA MET A 899 19.43 1.95 5.22
C MET A 899 19.38 1.86 3.70
N PHE A 900 19.95 2.84 3.00
CA PHE A 900 20.08 2.83 1.55
C PHE A 900 20.89 1.61 1.08
N MET A 901 22.05 1.36 1.70
CA MET A 901 22.90 0.20 1.42
C MET A 901 22.17 -1.13 1.69
N ALA A 902 21.47 -1.24 2.82
CA ALA A 902 20.69 -2.43 3.13
C ALA A 902 19.56 -2.67 2.11
N SER A 903 18.97 -1.59 1.58
CA SER A 903 17.93 -1.66 0.53
C SER A 903 18.50 -2.11 -0.81
N ILE A 904 19.66 -1.61 -1.22
CA ILE A 904 20.35 -2.05 -2.45
C ILE A 904 20.75 -3.52 -2.38
N ILE A 905 21.26 -3.97 -1.22
CA ILE A 905 21.64 -5.37 -1.03
C ILE A 905 20.46 -6.31 -1.29
N LYS A 906 19.24 -5.91 -0.89
CA LYS A 906 18.01 -6.68 -1.13
C LYS A 906 17.60 -6.78 -2.60
N LEU A 907 18.13 -5.92 -3.48
CA LEU A 907 17.83 -6.00 -4.93
C LEU A 907 18.59 -7.13 -5.62
N ASP A 908 19.73 -7.57 -5.07
CA ASP A 908 20.55 -8.66 -5.62
C ASP A 908 21.17 -9.56 -4.53
N PRO A 909 20.33 -10.16 -3.66
CA PRO A 909 20.81 -10.74 -2.42
C PRO A 909 21.65 -12.00 -2.64
N ALA A 910 21.45 -12.72 -3.75
CA ALA A 910 22.29 -13.86 -4.14
C ALA A 910 23.72 -13.45 -4.50
N TRP A 911 23.90 -12.32 -5.20
CA TRP A 911 25.24 -11.83 -5.53
C TRP A 911 26.00 -11.42 -4.27
N TYR A 912 25.33 -10.75 -3.33
CA TYR A 912 25.95 -10.37 -2.06
C TYR A 912 26.29 -11.58 -1.19
N ALA A 913 25.48 -12.65 -1.23
CA ALA A 913 25.81 -13.91 -0.56
C ALA A 913 27.06 -14.57 -1.16
N GLU A 914 27.14 -14.69 -2.49
CA GLU A 914 28.22 -15.40 -3.17
C GLU A 914 29.53 -14.61 -3.27
N LYS A 915 29.44 -13.35 -3.68
CA LYS A 915 30.58 -12.51 -4.03
C LYS A 915 30.87 -11.49 -2.95
N GLY A 916 29.84 -10.89 -2.38
CA GLY A 916 29.95 -10.00 -1.24
C GLY A 916 30.33 -10.70 0.06
N ARG A 917 30.16 -12.02 0.14
CA ARG A 917 30.30 -12.83 1.37
C ARG A 917 29.44 -12.30 2.53
N ILE A 918 28.31 -11.69 2.20
CA ILE A 918 27.31 -11.23 3.15
C ILE A 918 26.21 -12.28 3.17
N SER A 919 26.22 -13.17 4.17
CA SER A 919 25.24 -14.26 4.28
C SER A 919 23.81 -13.70 4.31
N ARG A 920 22.83 -14.52 3.90
CA ARG A 920 21.41 -14.12 3.90
C ARG A 920 20.99 -13.53 5.26
N LEU A 921 21.34 -14.21 6.35
CA LEU A 921 21.07 -13.75 7.70
C LEU A 921 21.73 -12.39 7.97
N LYS A 922 22.98 -12.18 7.52
CA LYS A 922 23.68 -10.92 7.74
C LYS A 922 23.06 -9.76 6.97
N GLN A 923 22.62 -9.97 5.74
CA GLN A 923 21.91 -8.95 4.95
C GLN A 923 20.65 -8.46 5.68
N MET A 924 20.00 -9.36 6.42
CA MET A 924 18.80 -9.05 7.18
C MET A 924 19.11 -8.31 8.48
N GLU A 925 20.10 -8.76 9.23
CA GLU A 925 20.61 -8.03 10.40
C GLU A 925 21.00 -6.59 10.02
N MET A 926 21.57 -6.38 8.83
CA MET A 926 21.92 -5.04 8.33
C MET A 926 20.67 -4.18 8.11
N ALA A 927 19.64 -4.71 7.44
CA ALA A 927 18.39 -3.99 7.21
C ALA A 927 17.65 -3.68 8.51
N GLU A 928 17.61 -4.63 9.43
CA GLU A 928 17.00 -4.49 10.75
C GLU A 928 17.77 -3.46 11.61
N ALA A 929 19.10 -3.56 11.67
CA ALA A 929 19.93 -2.61 12.41
C ALA A 929 19.76 -1.18 11.86
N ALA A 930 19.76 -1.02 10.53
CA ALA A 930 19.55 0.28 9.89
C ALA A 930 18.15 0.84 10.18
N ALA A 931 17.10 0.03 10.07
CA ALA A 931 15.74 0.41 10.44
C ALA A 931 15.62 0.86 11.90
N HIS A 932 16.19 0.09 12.82
CA HIS A 932 16.14 0.42 14.24
C HIS A 932 16.97 1.64 14.62
N ALA A 933 18.06 1.91 13.90
CA ALA A 933 18.87 3.10 14.12
C ALA A 933 18.15 4.37 13.65
N LEU A 934 17.30 4.26 12.61
CA LEU A 934 16.52 5.37 12.06
C LEU A 934 15.17 5.56 12.75
N TYR A 935 14.55 4.50 13.25
CA TYR A 935 13.18 4.55 13.81
C TYR A 935 12.96 5.65 14.86
N PRO A 936 13.86 5.88 15.85
CA PRO A 936 13.68 6.97 16.81
C PRO A 936 13.73 8.39 16.22
N ASP A 937 14.32 8.56 15.04
CA ASP A 937 14.47 9.84 14.32
C ASP A 937 13.42 9.99 13.21
N LEU A 938 12.51 9.01 13.05
CA LEU A 938 11.51 9.00 11.99
C LEU A 938 10.63 10.28 11.97
N PRO A 939 10.15 10.84 13.09
CA PRO A 939 9.38 12.09 13.07
C PRO A 939 10.16 13.25 12.44
N ASN A 940 11.44 13.41 12.80
CA ASN A 940 12.30 14.45 12.24
C ASN A 940 12.57 14.20 10.74
N LEU A 941 12.73 12.94 10.33
CA LEU A 941 12.93 12.59 8.92
C LEU A 941 11.66 12.90 8.10
N LEU A 942 10.48 12.63 8.65
CA LEU A 942 9.20 12.98 8.01
C LEU A 942 9.00 14.49 7.92
N GLU A 943 9.42 15.26 8.93
CA GLU A 943 9.45 16.73 8.88
C GLU A 943 10.41 17.25 7.81
N GLN A 944 11.60 16.65 7.68
CA GLN A 944 12.59 17.01 6.66
C GLN A 944 12.13 16.74 5.23
N LEU A 945 11.21 15.79 5.01
CA LEU A 945 10.61 15.58 3.69
C LEU A 945 9.76 16.79 3.25
N ASN A 946 9.36 17.66 4.19
CA ASN A 946 8.49 18.83 3.96
C ASN A 946 7.26 18.48 3.10
N ALA A 947 6.76 17.26 3.28
CA ALA A 947 5.68 16.69 2.49
C ALA A 947 4.30 17.02 3.08
N GLN A 948 4.24 17.49 4.33
CA GLN A 948 3.01 17.73 5.08
C GLN A 948 2.04 18.64 4.32
N GLU A 949 2.56 19.70 3.68
CA GLU A 949 1.72 20.63 2.89
C GLU A 949 1.12 20.01 1.62
N TYR A 950 1.63 18.86 1.17
CA TYR A 950 1.23 18.18 -0.06
C TYR A 950 0.37 16.94 0.19
N VAL A 951 0.29 16.46 1.43
CA VAL A 951 -0.49 15.28 1.77
C VAL A 951 -1.90 15.67 2.16
N THR A 952 -2.89 15.05 1.51
CA THR A 952 -4.31 15.31 1.75
C THR A 952 -5.06 14.06 2.18
N ALA A 953 -4.34 13.09 2.75
CA ALA A 953 -4.89 11.79 3.12
C ALA A 953 -5.57 11.92 4.49
N PRO A 954 -6.91 11.76 4.60
CA PRO A 954 -7.62 12.00 5.85
C PRO A 954 -7.29 10.99 6.97
N MET A 955 -6.64 9.88 6.62
CA MET A 955 -6.23 8.84 7.58
C MET A 955 -5.01 9.21 8.43
N LEU A 956 -4.41 10.38 8.25
CA LEU A 956 -3.21 10.78 8.99
C LEU A 956 -3.50 11.35 10.38
N SER A 957 -4.72 11.86 10.61
CA SER A 957 -5.11 12.40 11.90
C SER A 957 -6.59 12.15 12.18
N THR A 958 -6.93 12.01 13.46
CA THR A 958 -8.34 11.88 13.88
C THR A 958 -9.15 13.11 13.46
N GLU A 959 -8.57 14.32 13.49
CA GLU A 959 -9.27 15.55 13.10
C GLU A 959 -9.63 15.57 11.60
N GLU A 960 -8.70 15.19 10.71
CA GLU A 960 -8.99 15.10 9.28
C GLU A 960 -9.94 13.96 8.97
N TRP A 961 -9.84 12.85 9.70
CA TRP A 961 -10.75 11.72 9.59
C TRP A 961 -12.17 12.09 10.03
N ASP A 962 -12.33 12.75 11.17
CA ASP A 962 -13.62 13.24 11.68
C ASP A 962 -14.19 14.31 10.74
N GLY A 963 -13.34 15.19 10.23
CA GLY A 963 -13.70 16.16 9.20
C GLY A 963 -14.23 15.48 7.94
N PHE A 964 -13.55 14.44 7.48
CA PHE A 964 -13.96 13.61 6.35
C PHE A 964 -15.27 12.85 6.63
N ASP A 965 -15.43 12.27 7.82
CA ASP A 965 -16.66 11.56 8.22
C ASP A 965 -17.86 12.52 8.36
N SER A 966 -17.61 13.78 8.73
CA SER A 966 -18.63 14.83 8.84
C SER A 966 -19.13 15.37 7.49
N LEU A 967 -18.45 15.05 6.37
CA LEU A 967 -18.84 15.51 5.03
C LEU A 967 -20.11 14.79 4.55
N LYS A 968 -21.25 15.46 4.78
CA LYS A 968 -22.61 15.25 4.24
C LYS A 968 -23.06 13.78 4.12
N THR A 969 -23.91 13.37 5.06
CA THR A 969 -25.01 12.42 4.84
C THR A 969 -25.64 12.65 3.46
N LEU A 970 -25.61 11.64 2.59
CA LEU A 970 -26.40 11.59 1.36
C LEU A 970 -27.89 11.59 1.73
N ARG A 971 -28.46 12.76 2.01
CA ARG A 971 -29.90 12.97 1.80
C ARG A 971 -30.10 13.08 0.30
N HIS A 972 -31.00 12.25 -0.24
CA HIS A 972 -31.39 12.27 -1.65
C HIS A 972 -31.48 13.69 -2.21
N GLY A 973 -30.63 13.99 -3.19
CA GLY A 973 -30.58 15.27 -3.85
C GLY A 973 -29.36 15.33 -4.77
N ILE A 974 -29.63 15.37 -6.07
CA ILE A 974 -28.67 15.64 -7.13
C ILE A 974 -28.08 17.03 -6.86
N ASP A 975 -26.85 17.11 -6.34
CA ASP A 975 -26.08 18.35 -6.38
C ASP A 975 -24.63 18.04 -6.80
N SER A 976 -24.33 18.41 -8.04
CA SER A 976 -23.07 18.25 -8.75
C SER A 976 -21.99 19.27 -8.32
N ALA A 977 -21.89 19.57 -7.02
CA ALA A 977 -20.87 20.49 -6.50
C ALA A 977 -19.77 19.70 -5.79
N GLY A 978 -18.58 19.66 -6.40
CA GLY A 978 -17.40 18.99 -5.83
C GLY A 978 -16.99 19.55 -4.46
N PRO A 979 -16.27 18.76 -3.64
CA PRO A 979 -15.95 19.16 -2.27
C PRO A 979 -14.89 20.28 -2.23
N HIS A 980 -15.23 21.37 -1.53
CA HIS A 980 -14.45 22.61 -1.35
C HIS A 980 -13.45 22.56 -0.16
N TRP A 981 -12.74 21.46 0.09
CA TRP A 981 -11.84 21.37 1.27
C TRP A 981 -10.39 21.83 1.06
N LEU A 982 -10.00 22.33 -0.12
CA LEU A 982 -8.59 22.64 -0.39
C LEU A 982 -8.02 23.92 0.23
N HIS A 983 -8.72 24.63 1.12
CA HIS A 983 -8.20 25.85 1.74
C HIS A 983 -8.65 26.06 3.20
N LYS A 984 -7.96 25.44 4.15
CA LYS A 984 -7.65 26.08 5.45
C LYS A 984 -6.28 25.60 5.95
N PRO A 985 -5.33 26.51 6.24
CA PRO A 985 -4.18 26.17 7.07
C PRO A 985 -4.65 26.15 8.53
N CYS A 986 -4.71 24.97 9.15
CA CYS A 986 -5.12 24.83 10.55
C CYS A 986 -4.09 24.00 11.32
N PHE A 987 -2.95 24.61 11.63
CA PHE A 987 -2.31 24.36 12.92
C PHE A 987 -2.82 25.45 13.86
N SER A 988 -3.79 25.13 14.73
CA SER A 988 -4.03 25.96 15.92
C SER A 988 -3.79 25.14 17.18
N ALA A 989 -2.84 25.60 17.99
CA ALA A 989 -2.49 25.09 19.31
C ALA A 989 -3.62 25.28 20.37
N GLU A 990 -4.88 25.38 19.94
CA GLU A 990 -6.01 25.78 20.78
C GLU A 990 -6.68 24.62 21.52
N ASN A 991 -6.61 23.39 21.00
CA ASN A 991 -7.35 22.25 21.58
C ASN A 991 -6.67 21.60 22.79
N THR A 992 -5.33 21.51 22.81
CA THR A 992 -4.57 21.03 23.98
C THR A 992 -4.81 21.93 25.20
N THR A 993 -4.99 23.23 24.95
CA THR A 993 -5.25 24.24 25.98
C THR A 993 -6.65 24.08 26.58
N LYS A 994 -7.68 23.72 25.79
CA LYS A 994 -9.08 23.56 26.26
C LYS A 994 -9.30 22.32 27.14
N GLN A 995 -8.66 21.19 26.82
CA GLN A 995 -8.77 19.97 27.63
C GLN A 995 -7.98 20.07 28.95
N LEU A 996 -6.83 20.75 28.95
CA LEU A 996 -6.13 21.14 30.19
C LEU A 996 -6.97 22.13 31.02
N PHE A 997 -7.64 23.10 30.39
CA PHE A 997 -8.47 24.09 31.06
C PHE A 997 -9.67 23.49 31.81
N GLN A 998 -10.35 22.50 31.22
CA GLN A 998 -11.53 21.88 31.84
C GLN A 998 -11.18 20.96 33.03
N ASN A 999 -10.06 20.22 32.96
CA ASN A 999 -9.64 19.30 34.03
C ASN A 999 -8.95 20.01 35.21
N LEU A 1000 -8.24 21.13 34.98
CA LEU A 1000 -7.67 21.94 36.07
C LEU A 1000 -8.76 22.63 36.91
N TYR A 1001 -9.77 23.24 36.29
CA TYR A 1001 -10.73 24.07 37.03
C TYR A 1001 -11.77 23.27 37.83
N LEU A 1002 -12.30 22.16 37.29
CA LEU A 1002 -13.37 21.41 37.96
C LEU A 1002 -12.87 20.59 39.16
N PHE A 1003 -11.68 19.98 39.07
CA PHE A 1003 -11.17 19.11 40.14
C PHE A 1003 -10.20 19.83 41.10
N TRP A 1004 -9.16 20.49 40.56
CA TRP A 1004 -8.21 21.25 41.37
C TRP A 1004 -8.78 22.56 41.87
N GLY A 1005 -9.68 23.20 41.12
CA GLY A 1005 -10.41 24.38 41.61
C GLY A 1005 -11.26 24.07 42.85
N LEU A 1006 -12.08 23.01 42.83
CA LEU A 1006 -12.89 22.64 44.00
C LEU A 1006 -12.05 22.16 45.18
N SER A 1007 -11.02 21.34 44.94
CA SER A 1007 -10.11 20.85 45.99
C SER A 1007 -9.28 22.00 46.59
N GLY A 1008 -8.83 22.93 45.75
CA GLY A 1008 -8.13 24.15 46.14
C GLY A 1008 -9.00 25.09 46.95
N ILE A 1009 -10.26 25.30 46.55
CA ILE A 1009 -11.25 26.08 47.32
C ILE A 1009 -11.49 25.43 48.68
N HIS A 1010 -11.63 24.11 48.75
CA HIS A 1010 -11.83 23.38 50.00
C HIS A 1010 -10.62 23.53 50.95
N ALA A 1011 -9.40 23.38 50.44
CA ALA A 1011 -8.17 23.54 51.21
C ALA A 1011 -7.90 25.00 51.62
N ALA A 1012 -8.16 25.96 50.74
CA ALA A 1012 -8.02 27.39 51.00
C ALA A 1012 -9.04 27.86 52.05
N SER A 1013 -10.30 27.42 51.95
CA SER A 1013 -11.33 27.71 52.94
C SER A 1013 -10.95 27.17 54.33
N ALA A 1014 -10.43 25.94 54.39
CA ALA A 1014 -9.96 25.34 55.65
C ALA A 1014 -8.76 26.10 56.25
N THR A 1015 -7.85 26.60 55.41
CA THR A 1015 -6.66 27.37 55.83
C THR A 1015 -7.04 28.78 56.26
N LEU A 1016 -7.90 29.47 55.51
CA LEU A 1016 -8.40 30.80 55.83
C LEU A 1016 -9.21 30.79 57.13
N LYS A 1017 -10.05 29.76 57.34
CA LYS A 1017 -10.77 29.57 58.60
C LYS A 1017 -9.82 29.42 59.79
N ARG A 1018 -8.63 28.84 59.62
CA ARG A 1018 -7.61 28.75 60.66
C ARG A 1018 -6.96 30.09 60.97
N LEU A 1019 -6.65 30.88 59.94
CA LEU A 1019 -5.99 32.18 60.07
C LEU A 1019 -6.92 33.26 60.63
N LEU A 1020 -8.22 33.19 60.32
CA LEU A 1020 -9.23 34.19 60.68
C LEU A 1020 -10.10 33.78 61.89
N SER A 1021 -9.75 32.70 62.61
CA SER A 1021 -10.54 32.26 63.76
C SER A 1021 -10.46 33.27 64.91
N PRO A 1022 -11.59 33.79 65.44
CA PRO A 1022 -11.59 34.79 66.50
C PRO A 1022 -11.14 34.21 67.85
N PRO A 1023 -10.60 35.04 68.77
CA PRO A 1023 -10.21 34.61 70.11
C PRO A 1023 -11.45 34.10 70.87
N GLY A 1024 -11.57 32.78 71.05
CA GLY A 1024 -12.73 32.13 71.69
C GLY A 1024 -13.30 30.93 70.92
N GLN A 1025 -13.02 30.80 69.62
CA GLN A 1025 -13.36 29.62 68.81
C GLN A 1025 -12.13 29.15 68.02
N PRO A 1026 -11.12 28.55 68.68
CA PRO A 1026 -9.90 28.15 68.00
C PRO A 1026 -10.19 27.09 66.92
N PRO A 1027 -9.49 27.14 65.78
CA PRO A 1027 -9.69 26.17 64.72
C PRO A 1027 -9.24 24.78 65.20
N ARG A 1028 -9.76 23.72 64.57
CA ARG A 1028 -9.36 22.35 64.92
C ARG A 1028 -7.86 22.18 64.81
N ARG A 1029 -7.25 21.50 65.77
CA ARG A 1029 -5.80 21.22 65.74
C ARG A 1029 -5.41 20.47 64.46
N LEU A 1030 -4.20 20.71 63.95
CA LEU A 1030 -3.67 20.01 62.77
C LEU A 1030 -3.59 18.49 62.99
N THR A 1031 -3.44 18.06 64.25
CA THR A 1031 -3.46 16.65 64.67
C THR A 1031 -4.86 16.03 64.72
N HIS A 1032 -5.92 16.80 64.46
CA HIS A 1032 -7.27 16.25 64.44
C HIS A 1032 -7.45 15.30 63.24
N PRO A 1033 -8.09 14.12 63.39
CA PRO A 1033 -8.20 13.10 62.35
C PRO A 1033 -8.63 13.62 60.97
N ILE A 1034 -9.69 14.43 60.91
CA ILE A 1034 -10.15 15.04 59.66
C ILE A 1034 -9.13 15.98 58.98
N SER A 1035 -8.27 16.64 59.76
CA SER A 1035 -7.22 17.52 59.23
C SER A 1035 -6.06 16.69 58.68
N VAL A 1036 -5.63 15.68 59.44
CA VAL A 1036 -4.59 14.74 59.00
C VAL A 1036 -5.01 14.01 57.73
N THR A 1037 -6.23 13.47 57.68
CA THR A 1037 -6.74 12.76 56.50
C THR A 1037 -6.95 13.69 55.32
N GLY A 1038 -7.31 14.96 55.54
CA GLY A 1038 -7.47 15.95 54.47
C GLY A 1038 -6.15 16.33 53.80
N TYR A 1039 -5.11 16.63 54.58
CA TYR A 1039 -3.79 16.95 54.04
C TYR A 1039 -3.11 15.74 53.39
N ALA A 1040 -3.27 14.54 53.98
CA ALA A 1040 -2.81 13.31 53.36
C ALA A 1040 -3.52 13.03 52.03
N SER A 1041 -4.85 13.25 51.96
CA SER A 1041 -5.63 13.12 50.72
C SER A 1041 -5.10 14.04 49.63
N LEU A 1042 -4.82 15.31 49.96
CA LEU A 1042 -4.27 16.27 49.01
C LEU A 1042 -2.93 15.79 48.44
N PHE A 1043 -2.04 15.25 49.28
CA PHE A 1043 -0.76 14.70 48.83
C PHE A 1043 -0.95 13.53 47.86
N PHE A 1044 -1.72 12.49 48.25
CA PHE A 1044 -1.89 11.31 47.40
C PHE A 1044 -2.64 11.61 46.10
N LEU A 1045 -3.65 12.48 46.15
CA LEU A 1045 -4.37 12.93 44.95
C LEU A 1045 -3.45 13.71 44.00
N THR A 1046 -2.56 14.55 44.53
CA THR A 1046 -1.59 15.30 43.71
C THR A 1046 -0.62 14.37 43.01
N VAL A 1047 0.00 13.45 43.74
CA VAL A 1047 0.95 12.50 43.15
C VAL A 1047 0.26 11.60 42.12
N HIS A 1048 -0.96 11.13 42.42
CA HIS A 1048 -1.73 10.31 41.49
C HIS A 1048 -2.10 11.08 40.22
N TYR A 1049 -2.64 12.29 40.34
CA TYR A 1049 -2.96 13.12 39.17
C TYR A 1049 -1.73 13.40 38.32
N LEU A 1050 -0.61 13.81 38.94
CA LEU A 1050 0.60 14.09 38.19
C LEU A 1050 1.09 12.84 37.43
N THR A 1051 1.10 11.69 38.09
CA THR A 1051 1.61 10.43 37.50
C THR A 1051 0.68 9.84 36.44
N HIS A 1052 -0.64 9.92 36.63
CA HIS A 1052 -1.63 9.24 35.78
C HIS A 1052 -2.33 10.15 34.77
N ARG A 1053 -2.20 11.48 34.90
CA ARG A 1053 -2.92 12.44 34.04
C ARG A 1053 -2.03 13.54 33.46
N TYR A 1054 -1.03 14.04 34.20
CA TYR A 1054 -0.19 15.14 33.70
C TYR A 1054 1.09 14.67 32.99
N TYR A 1055 1.92 13.87 33.65
CA TYR A 1055 3.16 13.38 33.03
C TYR A 1055 2.95 12.54 31.77
N PRO A 1056 1.85 11.76 31.62
CA PRO A 1056 1.55 11.10 30.35
C PRO A 1056 1.35 12.04 29.16
N THR A 1057 0.89 13.28 29.38
CA THR A 1057 0.63 14.25 28.30
C THR A 1057 1.85 15.09 27.96
N LEU A 1058 3.05 14.70 28.44
CA LEU A 1058 4.26 15.41 28.09
C LEU A 1058 4.72 14.99 26.69
N ASP A 1059 4.89 15.97 25.82
CA ASP A 1059 5.41 15.81 24.46
C ASP A 1059 6.95 15.67 24.45
N VAL A 1060 7.50 14.93 25.42
CA VAL A 1060 8.95 14.68 25.54
C VAL A 1060 9.22 13.21 25.28
N LEU A 1061 10.18 12.90 24.42
CA LEU A 1061 10.59 11.52 24.18
C LEU A 1061 11.23 10.92 25.46
N PRO A 1062 10.93 9.66 25.81
CA PRO A 1062 10.14 8.69 25.04
C PRO A 1062 8.63 8.68 25.42
N ILE A 1063 8.12 9.63 26.20
CA ILE A 1063 6.70 9.66 26.62
C ILE A 1063 5.79 9.92 25.42
N ASP A 1064 6.08 10.97 24.63
CA ASP A 1064 5.42 11.29 23.36
C ASP A 1064 3.87 11.31 23.47
N SER A 1065 3.33 12.08 24.43
CA SER A 1065 1.89 12.26 24.64
C SER A 1065 1.06 10.96 24.61
N LEU A 1066 1.16 10.16 25.68
CA LEU A 1066 0.38 8.93 25.80
C LEU A 1066 -1.12 9.21 25.73
N GLY A 1067 -1.79 8.58 24.78
CA GLY A 1067 -3.23 8.69 24.59
C GLY A 1067 -4.03 8.04 25.73
N PRO A 1068 -5.31 8.43 25.95
CA PRO A 1068 -6.15 7.83 26.97
C PRO A 1068 -6.35 6.31 26.81
N ALA A 1069 -6.33 5.80 25.57
CA ALA A 1069 -6.41 4.38 25.26
C ALA A 1069 -5.11 3.62 25.59
N GLU A 1070 -3.97 4.33 25.65
CA GLU A 1070 -2.67 3.77 26.03
C GLU A 1070 -2.45 3.81 27.56
N LEU A 1071 -3.30 4.51 28.33
CA LEU A 1071 -3.24 4.60 29.79
C LEU A 1071 -4.27 3.66 30.44
N ASP A 1072 -4.16 2.37 30.12
CA ASP A 1072 -5.04 1.32 30.61
C ASP A 1072 -4.51 0.66 31.91
N TYR A 1073 -5.03 -0.53 32.24
CA TYR A 1073 -4.56 -1.30 33.40
C TYR A 1073 -3.09 -1.73 33.28
N GLU A 1074 -2.54 -1.86 32.07
CA GLU A 1074 -1.15 -2.24 31.87
C GLU A 1074 -0.18 -1.13 32.33
N PHE A 1075 -0.57 0.14 32.20
CA PHE A 1075 0.18 1.26 32.79
C PHE A 1075 0.27 1.13 34.32
N VAL A 1076 -0.83 0.76 34.98
CA VAL A 1076 -0.87 0.54 36.43
C VAL A 1076 -0.03 -0.68 36.84
N LYS A 1077 -0.09 -1.78 36.08
CA LYS A 1077 0.74 -2.98 36.28
C LYS A 1077 2.22 -2.67 36.14
N ALA A 1078 2.62 -1.86 35.17
CA ALA A 1078 4.01 -1.46 34.98
C ALA A 1078 4.58 -0.76 36.22
N GLY A 1079 3.81 0.16 36.83
CA GLY A 1079 4.16 0.78 38.10
C GLY A 1079 4.26 -0.22 39.26
N LEU A 1080 3.22 -1.06 39.45
CA LEU A 1080 3.17 -2.07 40.53
C LEU A 1080 4.29 -3.11 40.45
N ARG A 1081 4.76 -3.44 39.25
CA ARG A 1081 5.85 -4.41 39.03
C ARG A 1081 7.22 -3.79 39.25
N THR A 1082 7.40 -2.57 38.75
CA THR A 1082 8.71 -1.91 38.77
C THR A 1082 9.00 -1.28 40.15
N TRP A 1083 7.98 -0.71 40.79
CA TRP A 1083 8.08 -0.10 42.12
C TRP A 1083 6.97 -0.58 43.06
N PRO A 1084 6.93 -1.89 43.41
CA PRO A 1084 5.82 -2.50 44.15
C PRO A 1084 5.51 -1.75 45.44
N ILE A 1085 6.52 -1.48 46.27
CA ILE A 1085 6.31 -0.81 47.57
C ILE A 1085 5.72 0.60 47.36
N ARG A 1086 6.26 1.38 46.42
CA ARG A 1086 5.83 2.77 46.19
C ARG A 1086 4.43 2.84 45.60
N SER A 1087 4.15 2.01 44.59
CA SER A 1087 2.82 1.93 43.98
C SER A 1087 1.77 1.47 45.00
N TRP A 1088 2.07 0.46 45.82
CA TRP A 1088 1.16 0.02 46.88
C TRP A 1088 0.88 1.12 47.91
N LEU A 1089 1.90 1.87 48.33
CA LEU A 1089 1.72 3.00 49.25
C LEU A 1089 0.91 4.14 48.62
N LEU A 1090 1.16 4.47 47.35
CA LEU A 1090 0.47 5.56 46.65
C LEU A 1090 -0.99 5.23 46.35
N TYR A 1091 -1.29 4.04 45.82
CA TYR A 1091 -2.69 3.62 45.59
C TYR A 1091 -3.42 3.36 46.91
N GLY A 1092 -2.75 2.77 47.89
CA GLY A 1092 -3.30 2.56 49.23
C GLY A 1092 -3.67 3.87 49.92
N GLY A 1093 -2.76 4.85 49.89
CA GLY A 1093 -3.00 6.18 50.43
C GLY A 1093 -4.11 6.94 49.69
N LEU A 1094 -4.14 6.84 48.35
CA LEU A 1094 -5.15 7.46 47.49
C LEU A 1094 -6.57 7.00 47.80
N VAL A 1095 -6.75 5.75 48.22
CA VAL A 1095 -8.09 5.22 48.50
C VAL A 1095 -8.42 5.37 49.99
N LEU A 1096 -7.46 5.11 50.88
CA LEU A 1096 -7.70 5.12 52.32
C LEU A 1096 -7.95 6.53 52.86
N TYR A 1097 -7.09 7.50 52.56
CA TYR A 1097 -7.15 8.82 53.20
C TYR A 1097 -8.37 9.64 52.77
N PRO A 1098 -8.75 9.71 51.46
CA PRO A 1098 -9.97 10.40 51.05
C PRO A 1098 -11.22 9.76 51.64
N MET A 1099 -11.29 8.42 51.69
CA MET A 1099 -12.44 7.74 52.31
C MET A 1099 -12.54 8.03 53.81
N MET A 1100 -11.42 8.02 54.53
CA MET A 1100 -11.40 8.41 55.95
C MET A 1100 -11.78 9.89 56.15
N HIS A 1101 -11.37 10.77 55.23
CA HIS A 1101 -11.76 12.17 55.24
C HIS A 1101 -13.28 12.35 55.02
N ILE A 1102 -13.88 11.58 54.11
CA ILE A 1102 -15.33 11.57 53.85
C ILE A 1102 -16.12 11.00 55.04
N VAL A 1103 -15.63 9.93 55.67
CA VAL A 1103 -16.30 9.32 56.85
C VAL A 1103 -16.44 10.34 57.98
N ASP A 1104 -15.37 11.09 58.28
CA ASP A 1104 -15.41 12.09 59.35
C ASP A 1104 -16.06 13.42 58.88
N GLY A 1105 -15.86 13.82 57.61
CA GLY A 1105 -16.40 15.05 57.02
C GLY A 1105 -17.90 15.03 56.76
N SER A 1106 -18.45 13.89 56.36
CA SER A 1106 -19.88 13.72 56.07
C SER A 1106 -20.78 14.01 57.28
N ALA A 1107 -20.30 13.79 58.51
CA ALA A 1107 -21.04 14.15 59.72
C ALA A 1107 -21.18 15.66 59.89
N LEU A 1108 -20.17 16.43 59.45
CA LEU A 1108 -20.10 17.87 59.65
C LEU A 1108 -20.86 18.63 58.58
N VAL A 1109 -20.73 18.19 57.33
CA VAL A 1109 -21.56 18.68 56.23
C VAL A 1109 -23.03 18.45 56.56
N ARG A 1110 -23.38 17.27 57.10
CA ARG A 1110 -24.75 17.00 57.55
C ARG A 1110 -25.18 17.89 58.73
N ALA A 1111 -24.33 18.08 59.75
CA ALA A 1111 -24.66 18.95 60.88
C ALA A 1111 -24.92 20.40 60.45
N ALA A 1112 -24.18 20.91 59.46
CA ALA A 1112 -24.36 22.25 58.91
C ALA A 1112 -25.57 22.36 57.97
N TRP A 1113 -25.84 21.34 57.14
CA TRP A 1113 -26.87 21.41 56.08
C TRP A 1113 -28.25 20.88 56.51
N VAL A 1114 -28.34 20.05 57.56
CA VAL A 1114 -29.63 19.54 58.08
C VAL A 1114 -30.31 20.56 59.00
N GLN A 1115 -29.57 21.50 59.60
CA GLN A 1115 -30.16 22.57 60.42
C GLN A 1115 -30.93 23.63 59.59
N GLU A 1116 -30.68 23.75 58.27
CA GLU A 1116 -31.27 24.83 57.44
C GLU A 1116 -32.38 24.38 56.47
N GLY A 1117 -32.84 23.12 56.51
CA GLY A 1117 -34.08 22.70 55.85
C GLY A 1117 -34.15 22.88 54.31
N ARG A 1118 -33.05 22.74 53.56
CA ARG A 1118 -33.05 22.87 52.08
C ARG A 1118 -32.90 21.53 51.34
N ILE A 1119 -33.92 21.23 50.50
CA ILE A 1119 -34.12 20.34 49.31
C ILE A 1119 -33.36 18.98 49.20
N PHE A 1120 -32.12 18.81 49.68
CA PHE A 1120 -31.38 17.54 49.57
C PHE A 1120 -31.60 16.55 50.74
N ALA A 1121 -32.64 16.78 51.55
CA ALA A 1121 -32.80 16.19 52.89
C ALA A 1121 -33.40 14.77 52.94
N SER A 1122 -33.82 14.16 51.82
CA SER A 1122 -34.46 12.83 51.85
C SER A 1122 -33.45 11.67 51.92
N PHE A 1123 -32.30 11.77 51.27
CA PHE A 1123 -31.30 10.68 51.18
C PHE A 1123 -30.40 10.56 52.43
N LEU A 1124 -30.29 11.61 53.25
CA LEU A 1124 -29.38 11.68 54.40
C LEU A 1124 -30.04 11.36 55.77
N LYS A 1125 -31.30 10.90 55.79
CA LYS A 1125 -32.08 10.68 57.04
C LYS A 1125 -31.55 9.57 57.94
N LYS A 1126 -30.84 8.55 57.43
CA LYS A 1126 -30.33 7.46 58.29
C LYS A 1126 -29.07 7.89 59.06
N GLN A 1127 -29.17 7.88 60.39
CA GLN A 1127 -28.07 8.17 61.31
C GLN A 1127 -27.23 6.91 61.52
N TYR A 1128 -26.09 6.81 60.84
CA TYR A 1128 -25.12 5.74 61.07
C TYR A 1128 -24.04 6.20 62.05
N SER A 1129 -23.77 5.38 63.08
CA SER A 1129 -22.64 5.62 63.98
C SER A 1129 -21.33 5.71 63.20
N ARG A 1130 -20.32 6.41 63.74
CA ARG A 1130 -19.00 6.51 63.10
C ARG A 1130 -18.42 5.13 62.76
N ARG A 1131 -18.62 4.14 63.65
CA ARG A 1131 -18.22 2.74 63.44
C ARG A 1131 -18.90 2.11 62.22
N LYS A 1132 -20.22 2.33 62.05
CA LYS A 1132 -20.95 1.82 60.87
C LYS A 1132 -20.51 2.51 59.57
N ARG A 1133 -20.27 3.83 59.58
CA ARG A 1133 -19.76 4.55 58.40
C ARG A 1133 -18.35 4.11 58.01
N LEU A 1134 -17.50 3.85 59.00
CA LEU A 1134 -16.16 3.31 58.79
C LEU A 1134 -16.22 1.92 58.16
N VAL A 1135 -17.06 1.02 58.70
CA VAL A 1135 -17.25 -0.33 58.14
C VAL A 1135 -17.77 -0.28 56.70
N LEU A 1136 -18.72 0.62 56.40
CA LEU A 1136 -19.23 0.79 55.03
C LEU A 1136 -18.19 1.34 54.07
N ALA A 1137 -17.38 2.32 54.47
CA ALA A 1137 -16.33 2.87 53.63
C ALA A 1137 -15.20 1.85 53.38
N LEU A 1138 -14.76 1.16 54.44
CA LEU A 1138 -13.71 0.15 54.33
C LEU A 1138 -14.17 -1.08 53.53
N GLY A 1139 -15.35 -1.61 53.83
CA GLY A 1139 -15.90 -2.81 53.18
C GLY A 1139 -16.47 -2.56 51.78
N GLY A 1140 -17.05 -1.38 51.54
CA GLY A 1140 -17.74 -1.08 50.28
C GLY A 1140 -16.85 -0.42 49.22
N VAL A 1141 -15.74 0.21 49.61
CA VAL A 1141 -14.89 0.96 48.66
C VAL A 1141 -13.41 0.62 48.81
N VAL A 1142 -12.84 0.72 50.02
CA VAL A 1142 -11.39 0.54 50.20
C VAL A 1142 -10.95 -0.90 49.90
N LEU A 1143 -11.58 -1.90 50.50
CA LEU A 1143 -11.23 -3.31 50.30
C LEU A 1143 -11.44 -3.78 48.86
N PRO A 1144 -12.57 -3.49 48.17
CA PRO A 1144 -12.74 -3.86 46.76
C PRO A 1144 -11.69 -3.25 45.83
N VAL A 1145 -11.36 -1.96 46.01
CA VAL A 1145 -10.37 -1.29 45.16
C VAL A 1145 -8.97 -1.86 45.41
N LEU A 1146 -8.59 -2.09 46.67
CA LEU A 1146 -7.30 -2.71 46.99
C LEU A 1146 -7.22 -4.17 46.53
N ALA A 1147 -8.32 -4.92 46.57
CA ALA A 1147 -8.39 -6.25 45.98
C ALA A 1147 -8.19 -6.20 44.45
N GLY A 1148 -8.77 -5.20 43.76
CA GLY A 1148 -8.51 -4.97 42.34
C GLY A 1148 -7.04 -4.66 42.04
N VAL A 1149 -6.41 -3.78 42.83
CA VAL A 1149 -4.97 -3.49 42.71
C VAL A 1149 -4.12 -4.74 43.00
N TYR A 1150 -4.54 -5.59 43.95
CA TYR A 1150 -3.89 -6.86 44.24
C TYR A 1150 -3.96 -7.83 43.07
N THR A 1151 -5.14 -7.97 42.46
CA THR A 1151 -5.33 -8.81 41.27
C THR A 1151 -4.43 -8.34 40.13
N LEU A 1152 -4.42 -7.02 39.85
CA LEU A 1152 -3.58 -6.44 38.81
C LEU A 1152 -2.08 -6.66 39.08
N ALA A 1153 -1.63 -6.57 40.33
CA ALA A 1153 -0.22 -6.81 40.68
C ALA A 1153 0.24 -8.24 40.39
N ASN A 1154 -0.67 -9.21 40.46
CA ASN A 1154 -0.37 -10.64 40.24
C ASN A 1154 -0.62 -11.10 38.80
N GLU A 1155 -1.34 -10.34 37.98
CA GLU A 1155 -1.55 -10.67 36.57
C GLU A 1155 -0.28 -10.50 35.74
N PRO A 1156 0.00 -11.40 34.77
CA PRO A 1156 1.05 -11.21 33.77
C PRO A 1156 0.80 -9.92 32.96
N SER A 1157 1.87 -9.17 32.68
CA SER A 1157 1.79 -7.98 31.85
C SER A 1157 1.73 -8.38 30.38
N MET A 1158 0.88 -7.69 29.65
CA MET A 1158 0.67 -7.82 28.21
C MET A 1158 1.24 -6.60 27.47
N THR A 1159 1.99 -5.73 28.17
CA THR A 1159 2.58 -4.52 27.59
C THR A 1159 3.69 -4.88 26.62
N PHE A 1160 3.63 -4.33 25.40
CA PHE A 1160 4.75 -4.41 24.45
C PHE A 1160 6.00 -3.70 25.00
N ALA A 1161 7.18 -4.16 24.60
CA ALA A 1161 8.44 -3.58 25.09
C ALA A 1161 8.63 -2.10 24.68
N SER A 1162 8.12 -1.73 23.50
CA SER A 1162 8.07 -0.34 23.03
C SER A 1162 7.26 0.55 23.97
N MET A 1163 6.09 0.08 24.42
CA MET A 1163 5.21 0.80 25.36
C MET A 1163 5.76 0.84 26.78
N THR A 1164 6.43 -0.23 27.21
CA THR A 1164 7.03 -0.32 28.55
C THR A 1164 8.02 0.82 28.80
N THR A 1165 8.83 1.16 27.78
CA THR A 1165 9.80 2.26 27.89
C THR A 1165 9.11 3.61 28.11
N ARG A 1166 8.01 3.87 27.39
CA ARG A 1166 7.21 5.10 27.51
C ARG A 1166 6.58 5.19 28.90
N TYR A 1167 5.99 4.09 29.39
CA TYR A 1167 5.41 4.02 30.73
C TYR A 1167 6.43 4.29 31.84
N LEU A 1168 7.61 3.64 31.76
CA LEU A 1168 8.67 3.84 32.74
C LEU A 1168 9.14 5.30 32.79
N SER A 1169 9.26 5.96 31.63
CA SER A 1169 9.62 7.38 31.57
C SER A 1169 8.54 8.29 32.17
N VAL A 1170 7.26 7.95 32.03
CA VAL A 1170 6.18 8.67 32.74
C VAL A 1170 6.31 8.52 34.25
N PHE A 1171 6.51 7.31 34.76
CA PHE A 1171 6.71 7.11 36.19
C PHE A 1171 7.96 7.84 36.69
N GLN A 1172 9.08 7.80 35.96
CA GLN A 1172 10.31 8.50 36.32
C GLN A 1172 10.20 10.03 36.22
N SER A 1173 9.21 10.57 35.51
CA SER A 1173 8.86 12.00 35.55
C SER A 1173 8.24 12.41 36.89
N SER A 1174 7.70 11.46 37.67
CA SER A 1174 7.16 11.68 39.01
C SER A 1174 8.24 11.64 40.09
N PHE A 1175 8.32 12.69 40.91
CA PHE A 1175 9.28 12.76 42.01
C PHE A 1175 9.10 11.57 42.99
N ALA A 1176 7.88 11.10 43.19
CA ALA A 1176 7.56 10.01 44.12
C ALA A 1176 8.10 8.65 43.66
N TYR A 1177 8.37 8.49 42.36
CA TYR A 1177 8.93 7.28 41.77
C TYR A 1177 10.43 7.39 41.50
N ARG A 1178 10.99 8.62 41.48
CA ARG A 1178 12.45 8.87 41.44
C ARG A 1178 13.15 8.67 42.78
N LEU A 1179 12.50 9.07 43.88
CA LEU A 1179 12.90 8.74 45.26
C LEU A 1179 12.86 7.25 45.42
#